data_AF-A0A1J5MUT5-F1
#
_entry.id   AF-A0A1J5MUT5-F1
#
_cell.length_a   1.000
_cell.length_b   1.000
_cell.length_c   1.000
_cell.angle_alpha   90.00
_cell.angle_beta   90.00
_cell.angle_gamma   90.00
#
_symmetry.space_group_name_H-M   'P 1'
#
loop_
_entity.id
_entity.type
_entity.pdbx_description
1 polymer ?
#
loop_
_entity_poly.entity_id
_entity_poly.type
_entity_poly.pdbx_seq_one_letter_code
_entity_poly.pdbx_strand_id
1 'polypeptide(L)'
;MPHPNEHKRITKTSLYSWVLYKSVPLQLTVVGIIVVTVAMRVVPLEMQKRIINQAIGMKDVPALWRYCALYIGSVTLAGVLKFAINLMQVHIGERALKTIRERLYEHLLSLPVQFYRRTSPGNVISYLITEFIPVASFIGQAVAVPAVNVLTFLAMAGYMINLNPTIGLISISIYPIELFILPRIQKYFRRANRRRIKHTQALSGLVGEAISGVHEVHSNASIPLEKQRFSKVLDKLYKATVLQNGIKFGIKFVNNFFMSLGPFVLFLIGGWYAIQGRFDVGAIVAFLSAYEKLYDPWKELMEFWQVYQDSSVRYKQIMRAFDHSAEFRQVAEGREPYHLDNDVEIRNLSFVVGGNVRLLDNVSLTIKGGEHVALVGFSGSGKSTLALCVAQLYKYTGGSVLLGGREVSELTKQDISYNLGMVAQHPFIFDGTVKENLLYSCRSLAMQGGHCPGGDETNLDELIKITQQVGLFTDVLAFALRSRLDPRADNQVLKEAILASRKEFQEGQAGMYADVAEHIEFFDMESYSRYMTVAENIAFGAANEEMFDQEHLHVHPQFQAFLEDHGLSAHLTVLGETLARLVTDELGPEPSHEDFKDCPIPEAEYGDYQKVANRLDSGEPLSEQEQALIFKLAMGYIPGIHKQVVLDKGFANRVVRSRQDFMDLVTERYPGAFTFFTHDKYIDALNIQDNILFGRVRTDAQGAEEELNHRIMQALIMQGALEPVVEMGLNFQVGSMGDRLSGGQRQKVALARTFLKVPPVLILDEATAALDNKSQARVQNILTSNWKGKSTVLAVIHRLDMLPYYDKVVVLKAGRIVEQGEYQELLDRKGALYTLIHGKEE
;
A
#
# COMPACT_ATOMS: atom_id res chain seq x y z
N MET A 1 35.61 9.17 -6.58
CA MET A 1 34.93 10.49 -6.52
C MET A 1 33.43 10.26 -6.71
N PRO A 2 32.57 10.92 -5.93
CA PRO A 2 31.12 10.88 -6.16
C PRO A 2 30.80 11.41 -7.56
N HIS A 3 29.85 10.78 -8.24
CA HIS A 3 29.49 11.18 -9.61
C HIS A 3 28.82 12.57 -9.55
N PRO A 4 29.07 13.52 -10.47
CA PRO A 4 28.48 14.87 -10.45
C PRO A 4 26.94 14.94 -10.46
N ASN A 5 26.25 13.81 -10.64
CA ASN A 5 24.80 13.70 -10.57
C ASN A 5 24.31 13.25 -9.18
N GLU A 6 25.19 12.96 -8.23
CA GLU A 6 24.84 12.59 -6.86
C GLU A 6 24.33 13.79 -6.05
N HIS A 7 24.86 14.99 -6.33
CA HIS A 7 24.42 16.23 -5.66
C HIS A 7 23.40 17.05 -6.47
N LYS A 8 23.12 16.65 -7.71
CA LYS A 8 22.19 17.38 -8.59
C LYS A 8 20.76 16.92 -8.33
N ARG A 9 19.82 17.87 -8.12
CA ARG A 9 18.39 17.56 -7.99
C ARG A 9 17.92 16.68 -9.15
N ILE A 10 17.17 15.63 -8.83
CA ILE A 10 16.68 14.65 -9.81
C ILE A 10 15.86 15.30 -10.93
N THR A 11 15.11 16.36 -10.64
CA THR A 11 14.29 17.08 -11.63
C THR A 11 15.12 17.86 -12.65
N LYS A 12 16.41 18.11 -12.35
CA LYS A 12 17.36 18.82 -13.22
C LYS A 12 18.36 17.87 -13.89
N THR A 13 18.31 16.57 -13.64
CA THR A 13 19.14 15.60 -14.39
C THR A 13 18.53 15.35 -15.77
N SER A 14 19.41 15.26 -16.77
CA SER A 14 18.98 15.00 -18.14
C SER A 14 18.71 13.51 -18.35
N LEU A 15 17.90 13.16 -19.35
CA LEU A 15 17.66 11.76 -19.69
C LEU A 15 18.97 11.00 -20.04
N TYR A 16 19.83 11.61 -20.85
CA TYR A 16 21.10 11.00 -21.28
C TYR A 16 22.12 10.85 -20.15
N SER A 17 22.05 11.67 -19.10
CA SER A 17 22.96 11.50 -17.97
C SER A 17 22.73 10.18 -17.23
N TRP A 18 21.51 9.62 -17.27
CA TRP A 18 21.23 8.29 -16.69
C TRP A 18 21.78 7.14 -17.52
N VAL A 19 21.99 7.36 -18.83
CA VAL A 19 22.58 6.36 -19.71
C VAL A 19 24.00 6.04 -19.26
N LEU A 20 24.80 7.05 -18.91
CA LEU A 20 26.21 6.88 -18.54
C LEU A 20 26.43 6.68 -17.03
N TYR A 21 25.40 6.93 -16.21
CA TYR A 21 25.52 6.92 -14.76
C TYR A 21 25.77 5.52 -14.21
N LYS A 22 26.98 5.28 -13.66
CA LYS A 22 27.42 4.01 -13.03
C LYS A 22 27.31 2.76 -13.94
N SER A 23 27.22 2.95 -15.26
CA SER A 23 26.98 1.91 -16.27
C SER A 23 28.03 1.88 -17.40
N VAL A 24 28.99 2.81 -17.41
CA VAL A 24 30.04 2.92 -18.44
C VAL A 24 30.74 1.58 -18.76
N PRO A 25 31.24 0.78 -17.78
CA PRO A 25 31.92 -0.47 -18.12
C PRO A 25 30.99 -1.48 -18.82
N LEU A 26 29.72 -1.57 -18.38
CA LEU A 26 28.74 -2.44 -19.02
C LEU A 26 28.44 -1.99 -20.44
N GLN A 27 28.37 -0.69 -20.69
CA GLN A 27 28.15 -0.16 -22.04
C GLN A 27 29.33 -0.39 -22.97
N LEU A 28 30.57 -0.29 -22.48
CA LEU A 28 31.76 -0.63 -23.25
C LEU A 28 31.78 -2.11 -23.63
N THR A 29 31.42 -3.00 -22.69
CA THR A 29 31.29 -4.44 -22.97
C THR A 29 30.22 -4.70 -24.02
N VAL A 30 29.05 -4.05 -23.92
CA VAL A 30 27.99 -4.15 -24.93
C VAL A 30 28.51 -3.71 -26.31
N VAL A 31 29.18 -2.56 -26.41
CA VAL A 31 29.77 -2.09 -27.68
C VAL A 31 30.80 -3.08 -28.23
N GLY A 32 31.63 -3.69 -27.37
CA GLY A 32 32.55 -4.74 -27.77
C GLY A 32 31.85 -5.96 -28.39
N ILE A 33 30.79 -6.46 -27.74
CA ILE A 33 29.97 -7.57 -28.26
C ILE A 33 29.29 -7.19 -29.58
N ILE A 34 28.84 -5.94 -29.72
CA ILE A 34 28.20 -5.43 -30.93
C ILE A 34 29.16 -5.50 -32.13
N VAL A 35 30.42 -5.09 -31.97
CA VAL A 35 31.41 -5.15 -33.06
C VAL A 35 31.57 -6.58 -33.58
N VAL A 36 31.69 -7.56 -32.68
CA VAL A 36 31.77 -8.98 -33.04
C VAL A 36 30.49 -9.46 -33.71
N THR A 37 29.32 -9.05 -33.19
CA THR A 37 28.01 -9.42 -33.74
C THR A 37 27.85 -8.92 -35.18
N VAL A 38 28.26 -7.67 -35.45
CA VAL A 38 28.19 -7.07 -36.78
C VAL A 38 29.10 -7.81 -37.76
N ALA A 39 30.32 -8.16 -37.36
CA ALA A 39 31.22 -8.97 -38.18
C ALA A 39 30.59 -10.32 -38.55
N MET A 40 30.00 -11.01 -37.57
CA MET A 40 29.33 -12.31 -37.78
C MET A 40 28.05 -12.21 -38.64
N ARG A 41 27.44 -11.04 -38.77
CA ARG A 41 26.30 -10.83 -39.70
C ARG A 41 26.72 -10.74 -41.17
N VAL A 42 27.96 -10.35 -41.45
CA VAL A 42 28.50 -10.23 -42.83
C VAL A 42 28.92 -11.60 -43.36
N VAL A 43 29.49 -12.47 -42.52
CA VAL A 43 29.99 -13.80 -42.91
C VAL A 43 28.96 -14.65 -43.69
N PRO A 44 27.68 -14.76 -43.29
CA PRO A 44 26.67 -15.51 -44.04
C PRO A 44 26.51 -15.05 -45.50
N LEU A 45 26.65 -13.76 -45.79
CA LEU A 45 26.49 -13.23 -47.15
C LEU A 45 27.65 -13.64 -48.06
N GLU A 46 28.88 -13.60 -47.52
CA GLU A 46 30.06 -14.08 -48.23
C GLU A 46 30.00 -15.60 -48.44
N MET A 47 29.49 -16.35 -47.45
CA MET A 47 29.28 -17.80 -47.60
C MET A 47 28.21 -18.09 -48.66
N GLN A 48 27.10 -17.35 -48.73
CA GLN A 48 26.09 -17.50 -49.78
C GLN A 48 26.70 -17.32 -51.19
N LYS A 49 27.52 -16.28 -51.38
CA LYS A 49 28.25 -16.06 -52.63
C LYS A 49 29.17 -17.24 -52.97
N ARG A 50 29.94 -17.76 -52.02
CA ARG A 50 30.86 -18.89 -52.24
C ARG A 50 30.15 -20.22 -52.47
N ILE A 51 29.02 -20.45 -51.81
CA ILE A 51 28.16 -21.62 -52.03
C ILE A 51 27.70 -21.64 -53.50
N ILE A 52 27.23 -20.50 -54.02
CA ILE A 52 26.73 -20.42 -55.40
C ILE A 52 27.88 -20.53 -56.40
N ASN A 53 28.93 -19.70 -56.27
CA ASN A 53 29.98 -19.62 -57.28
C ASN A 53 30.97 -20.80 -57.24
N GLN A 54 31.32 -21.30 -56.06
CA GLN A 54 32.37 -22.31 -55.91
C GLN A 54 31.79 -23.70 -55.69
N ALA A 55 30.92 -23.88 -54.70
CA ALA A 55 30.41 -25.21 -54.38
C ALA A 55 29.44 -25.73 -55.45
N ILE A 56 28.40 -24.96 -55.78
CA ILE A 56 27.41 -25.33 -56.81
C ILE A 56 28.03 -25.19 -58.21
N GLY A 57 28.68 -24.06 -58.49
CA GLY A 57 29.32 -23.80 -59.78
C GLY A 57 30.37 -24.83 -60.19
N MET A 58 31.21 -25.29 -59.26
CA MET A 58 32.26 -26.30 -59.53
C MET A 58 31.83 -27.73 -59.16
N LYS A 59 30.59 -27.93 -58.70
CA LYS A 59 30.06 -29.22 -58.20
C LYS A 59 30.92 -29.84 -57.06
N ASP A 60 31.50 -29.01 -56.20
CA ASP A 60 32.34 -29.41 -55.06
C ASP A 60 31.49 -29.60 -53.78
N VAL A 61 31.14 -30.85 -53.50
CA VAL A 61 30.33 -31.24 -52.33
C VAL A 61 31.05 -31.01 -50.98
N PRO A 62 32.35 -31.34 -50.82
CA PRO A 62 33.10 -30.96 -49.62
C PRO A 62 33.09 -29.45 -49.32
N ALA A 63 33.26 -28.59 -50.33
CA ALA A 63 33.19 -27.14 -50.17
C ALA A 63 31.78 -26.69 -49.74
N LEU A 64 30.73 -27.32 -50.28
CA LEU A 64 29.35 -27.06 -49.88
C LEU A 64 29.14 -27.25 -48.38
N TRP A 65 29.56 -28.39 -47.82
CA TRP A 65 29.43 -28.68 -46.39
C TRP A 65 30.17 -27.67 -45.52
N ARG A 66 31.42 -27.30 -45.90
CA ARG A 66 32.22 -26.31 -45.15
C ARG A 66 31.56 -24.94 -45.12
N TYR A 67 31.08 -24.45 -46.28
CA TYR A 67 30.46 -23.14 -46.36
C TYR A 67 29.08 -23.10 -45.69
N CYS A 68 28.29 -24.17 -45.80
CA CYS A 68 27.03 -24.29 -45.05
C CYS A 68 27.27 -24.34 -43.53
N ALA A 69 28.30 -25.05 -43.06
CA ALA A 69 28.67 -25.09 -41.65
C ALA A 69 29.11 -23.71 -41.12
N LEU A 70 29.93 -22.97 -41.87
CA LEU A 70 30.32 -21.60 -41.53
C LEU A 70 29.14 -20.62 -41.58
N TYR A 71 28.24 -20.80 -42.55
CA TYR A 71 27.01 -20.02 -42.66
C TYR A 71 26.15 -20.18 -41.40
N ILE A 72 25.79 -21.43 -41.05
CA ILE A 72 24.92 -21.66 -39.89
C ILE A 72 25.64 -21.31 -38.57
N GLY A 73 26.94 -21.61 -38.45
CA GLY A 73 27.73 -21.27 -37.26
C GLY A 73 27.79 -19.76 -36.98
N SER A 74 28.01 -18.94 -38.02
CA SER A 74 28.02 -17.48 -37.89
C SER A 74 26.64 -16.89 -37.59
N VAL A 75 25.56 -17.43 -38.18
CA VAL A 75 24.17 -17.05 -37.84
C VAL A 75 23.85 -17.37 -36.38
N THR A 76 24.17 -18.57 -35.91
CA THR A 76 23.94 -19.00 -34.53
C THR A 76 24.73 -18.13 -33.55
N LEU A 77 26.02 -17.88 -33.82
CA LEU A 77 26.85 -17.03 -32.98
C LEU A 77 26.31 -15.58 -32.93
N ALA A 78 25.95 -15.00 -34.07
CA ALA A 78 25.32 -13.66 -34.10
C ALA A 78 23.99 -13.62 -33.32
N GLY A 79 23.21 -14.72 -33.35
CA GLY A 79 22.00 -14.88 -32.56
C GLY A 79 22.27 -14.89 -31.05
N VAL A 80 23.23 -15.69 -30.59
CA VAL A 80 23.65 -15.75 -29.17
C VAL A 80 24.18 -14.41 -28.68
N LEU A 81 25.02 -13.73 -29.48
CA LEU A 81 25.53 -12.41 -29.11
C LEU A 81 24.43 -11.34 -29.09
N LYS A 82 23.47 -11.38 -30.03
CA LYS A 82 22.28 -10.50 -30.00
C LYS A 82 21.45 -10.74 -28.75
N PHE A 83 21.26 -12.00 -28.35
CA PHE A 83 20.57 -12.36 -27.11
C PHE A 83 21.30 -11.80 -25.88
N ALA A 84 22.63 -11.96 -25.81
CA ALA A 84 23.45 -11.39 -24.74
C ALA A 84 23.34 -9.85 -24.68
N ILE A 85 23.40 -9.16 -25.83
CA ILE A 85 23.20 -7.70 -25.92
C ILE A 85 21.83 -7.31 -25.35
N ASN A 86 20.76 -8.02 -25.73
CA ASN A 86 19.41 -7.72 -25.23
C ASN A 86 19.29 -7.91 -23.71
N LEU A 87 19.87 -8.98 -23.15
CA LEU A 87 19.90 -9.19 -21.70
C LEU A 87 20.63 -8.05 -20.98
N MET A 88 21.78 -7.62 -21.51
CA MET A 88 22.52 -6.50 -20.94
C MET A 88 21.74 -5.18 -21.05
N GLN A 89 21.01 -4.94 -22.14
CA GLN A 89 20.15 -3.75 -22.27
C GLN A 89 19.07 -3.72 -21.19
N VAL A 90 18.38 -4.85 -20.95
CA VAL A 90 17.37 -4.95 -19.88
C VAL A 90 17.99 -4.69 -18.52
N HIS A 91 19.15 -5.31 -18.23
CA HIS A 91 19.83 -5.11 -16.96
C HIS A 91 20.25 -3.64 -16.73
N ILE A 92 20.78 -2.96 -17.76
CA ILE A 92 21.14 -1.53 -17.68
C ILE A 92 19.89 -0.67 -17.44
N GLY A 93 18.79 -0.95 -18.16
CA GLY A 93 17.52 -0.25 -18.02
C GLY A 93 16.92 -0.37 -16.62
N GLU A 94 16.81 -1.59 -16.09
CA GLU A 94 16.26 -1.86 -14.75
C GLU A 94 17.13 -1.27 -13.64
N ARG A 95 18.46 -1.32 -13.77
CA ARG A 95 19.37 -0.67 -12.82
C ARG A 95 19.17 0.85 -12.78
N ALA A 96 19.00 1.48 -13.93
CA ALA A 96 18.69 2.91 -14.01
C ALA A 96 17.31 3.23 -13.43
N LEU A 97 16.30 2.38 -13.71
CA LEU A 97 14.95 2.52 -13.17
C LEU A 97 14.94 2.50 -11.64
N LYS A 98 15.65 1.53 -11.04
CA LYS A 98 15.82 1.42 -9.59
C LYS A 98 16.34 2.73 -9.00
N THR A 99 17.46 3.24 -9.50
CA THR A 99 18.08 4.47 -8.99
C THR A 99 17.20 5.71 -9.19
N ILE A 100 16.51 5.82 -10.33
CA ILE A 100 15.58 6.93 -10.59
C ILE A 100 14.42 6.89 -9.59
N ARG A 101 13.84 5.70 -9.33
CA ARG A 101 12.72 5.54 -8.39
C ARG A 101 13.13 5.86 -6.96
N GLU A 102 14.26 5.34 -6.49
CA GLU A 102 14.80 5.62 -5.14
C GLU A 102 14.94 7.13 -4.92
N ARG A 103 15.65 7.83 -5.82
CA ARG A 103 15.87 9.27 -5.71
C ARG A 103 14.61 10.10 -5.89
N LEU A 104 13.69 9.66 -6.75
CA LEU A 104 12.43 10.38 -6.93
C LEU A 104 11.54 10.23 -5.70
N TYR A 105 11.54 9.04 -5.08
CA TYR A 105 10.81 8.78 -3.84
C TYR A 105 11.33 9.65 -2.70
N GLU A 106 12.66 9.70 -2.51
CA GLU A 106 13.30 10.61 -1.54
C GLU A 106 12.95 12.08 -1.81
N HIS A 107 13.07 12.52 -3.07
CA HIS A 107 12.71 13.89 -3.46
C HIS A 107 11.24 14.18 -3.18
N LEU A 108 10.35 13.23 -3.49
CA LEU A 108 8.93 13.35 -3.23
C LEU A 108 8.65 13.59 -1.75
N LEU A 109 9.17 12.73 -0.87
CA LEU A 109 8.99 12.87 0.59
C LEU A 109 9.52 14.20 1.16
N SER A 110 10.47 14.84 0.46
CA SER A 110 11.01 16.15 0.85
C SER A 110 10.14 17.35 0.41
N LEU A 111 9.12 17.11 -0.43
CA LEU A 111 8.30 18.18 -1.00
C LEU A 111 7.39 18.87 0.05
N PRO A 112 7.05 20.14 -0.18
CA PRO A 112 6.10 20.87 0.66
C PRO A 112 4.77 20.13 0.86
N VAL A 113 4.19 20.20 2.06
CA VAL A 113 2.84 19.63 2.34
C VAL A 113 1.76 20.21 1.38
N GLN A 114 1.93 21.46 0.96
CA GLN A 114 1.04 22.15 0.01
C GLN A 114 1.01 21.50 -1.38
N PHE A 115 2.10 20.82 -1.79
CA PHE A 115 2.16 20.07 -3.05
C PHE A 115 1.16 18.92 -3.06
N TYR A 116 1.04 18.19 -1.94
CA TYR A 116 0.15 17.05 -1.78
C TYR A 116 -1.33 17.41 -1.68
N ARG A 117 -1.65 18.64 -1.24
CA ARG A 117 -3.02 19.15 -1.28
C ARG A 117 -3.51 19.45 -2.69
N ARG A 118 -2.61 19.71 -3.64
CA ARG A 118 -2.93 20.08 -5.03
C ARG A 118 -2.77 18.93 -6.02
N THR A 119 -2.06 17.87 -5.64
CA THR A 119 -1.72 16.76 -6.52
C THR A 119 -2.37 15.50 -6.00
N SER A 120 -3.16 14.81 -6.83
CA SER A 120 -3.80 13.57 -6.41
C SER A 120 -2.76 12.47 -6.11
N PRO A 121 -2.95 11.67 -5.04
CA PRO A 121 -2.07 10.54 -4.73
C PRO A 121 -1.94 9.54 -5.87
N GLY A 122 -3.03 9.27 -6.61
CA GLY A 122 -3.02 8.36 -7.75
C GLY A 122 -2.10 8.82 -8.89
N ASN A 123 -2.00 10.13 -9.14
CA ASN A 123 -1.06 10.66 -10.13
C ASN A 123 0.39 10.45 -9.69
N VAL A 124 0.68 10.66 -8.41
CA VAL A 124 2.01 10.40 -7.83
C VAL A 124 2.42 8.94 -8.00
N ILE A 125 1.52 8.02 -7.65
CA ILE A 125 1.74 6.57 -7.76
C ILE A 125 1.97 6.17 -9.22
N SER A 126 1.11 6.61 -10.14
CA SER A 126 1.24 6.31 -11.57
C SER A 126 2.57 6.82 -12.12
N TYR A 127 3.01 8.02 -11.73
CA TYR A 127 4.29 8.53 -12.17
C TYR A 127 5.47 7.69 -11.68
N LEU A 128 5.48 7.28 -10.42
CA LEU A 128 6.60 6.54 -9.82
C LEU A 128 6.67 5.07 -10.28
N ILE A 129 5.51 4.43 -10.47
CA ILE A 129 5.41 3.02 -10.81
C ILE A 129 5.35 2.83 -12.33
N THR A 130 4.31 3.35 -12.99
CA THR A 130 3.99 2.97 -14.39
C THR A 130 4.69 3.81 -15.44
N GLU A 131 4.79 5.12 -15.24
CA GLU A 131 5.19 6.06 -16.29
C GLU A 131 6.71 6.06 -16.58
N PHE A 132 7.54 5.57 -15.65
CA PHE A 132 8.99 5.45 -15.86
C PHE A 132 9.43 4.18 -16.62
N ILE A 133 8.57 3.16 -16.76
CA ILE A 133 8.96 1.90 -17.41
C ILE A 133 9.43 2.14 -18.87
N PRO A 134 8.71 2.89 -19.73
CA PRO A 134 9.18 3.18 -21.08
C PRO A 134 10.46 4.03 -21.11
N VAL A 135 10.67 4.86 -20.09
CA VAL A 135 11.87 5.69 -19.94
C VAL A 135 13.09 4.83 -19.66
N ALA A 136 12.96 3.86 -18.75
CA ALA A 136 14.02 2.91 -18.41
C ALA A 136 14.37 1.99 -19.59
N SER A 137 13.36 1.48 -20.30
CA SER A 137 13.56 0.70 -21.52
C SER A 137 14.40 1.45 -22.56
N PHE A 138 14.10 2.74 -22.76
CA PHE A 138 14.91 3.60 -23.62
C PHE A 138 16.36 3.74 -23.13
N ILE A 139 16.59 3.94 -21.83
CA ILE A 139 17.94 4.08 -21.25
C ILE A 139 18.80 2.84 -21.56
N GLY A 140 18.24 1.64 -21.43
CA GLY A 140 18.93 0.39 -21.77
C GLY A 140 19.30 0.30 -23.27
N GLN A 141 18.41 0.76 -24.15
CA GLN A 141 18.61 0.73 -25.61
C GLN A 141 19.46 1.89 -26.15
N ALA A 142 19.65 2.95 -25.37
CA ALA A 142 20.18 4.25 -25.84
C ALA A 142 21.54 4.18 -26.55
N VAL A 143 22.40 3.23 -26.15
CA VAL A 143 23.72 3.00 -26.78
C VAL A 143 23.68 1.82 -27.73
N ALA A 144 23.11 0.71 -27.28
CA ALA A 144 23.21 -0.57 -27.98
C ALA A 144 22.47 -0.57 -29.33
N VAL A 145 21.25 -0.04 -29.38
CA VAL A 145 20.43 -0.05 -30.60
C VAL A 145 21.04 0.84 -31.69
N PRO A 146 21.43 2.10 -31.42
CA PRO A 146 22.15 2.90 -32.40
C PRO A 146 23.46 2.27 -32.84
N ALA A 147 24.26 1.74 -31.90
CA ALA A 147 25.55 1.14 -32.22
C ALA A 147 25.40 -0.09 -33.13
N VAL A 148 24.52 -1.05 -32.78
CA VAL A 148 24.27 -2.24 -33.63
C VAL A 148 23.84 -1.82 -35.03
N ASN A 149 22.90 -0.90 -35.13
CA ASN A 149 22.25 -0.62 -36.40
C ASN A 149 23.07 0.30 -37.30
N VAL A 150 23.75 1.31 -36.75
CA VAL A 150 24.70 2.12 -37.52
C VAL A 150 25.87 1.27 -38.01
N LEU A 151 26.46 0.44 -37.15
CA LEU A 151 27.56 -0.44 -37.54
C LEU A 151 27.11 -1.50 -38.56
N THR A 152 25.92 -2.10 -38.38
CA THR A 152 25.37 -3.05 -39.35
C THR A 152 25.10 -2.36 -40.69
N PHE A 153 24.50 -1.17 -40.69
CA PHE A 153 24.24 -0.40 -41.91
C PHE A 153 25.55 -0.09 -42.66
N LEU A 154 26.58 0.40 -41.95
CA LEU A 154 27.89 0.68 -42.54
C LEU A 154 28.58 -0.59 -43.05
N ALA A 155 28.51 -1.70 -42.32
CA ALA A 155 29.09 -2.97 -42.73
C ALA A 155 28.41 -3.54 -44.00
N MET A 156 27.08 -3.48 -44.08
CA MET A 156 26.32 -3.93 -45.25
C MET A 156 26.53 -3.01 -46.45
N ALA A 157 26.51 -1.69 -46.24
CA ALA A 157 26.81 -0.71 -47.29
C ALA A 157 28.23 -0.90 -47.84
N GLY A 158 29.23 -1.08 -46.95
CA GLY A 158 30.61 -1.37 -47.34
C GLY A 158 30.76 -2.69 -48.10
N TYR A 159 30.04 -3.74 -47.68
CA TYR A 159 29.99 -5.03 -48.39
C TYR A 159 29.39 -4.87 -49.80
N MET A 160 28.29 -4.12 -49.95
CA MET A 160 27.67 -3.86 -51.25
C MET A 160 28.57 -3.08 -52.21
N ILE A 161 29.29 -2.06 -51.70
CA ILE A 161 30.26 -1.30 -52.49
C ILE A 161 31.43 -2.21 -52.95
N ASN A 162 31.88 -3.12 -52.09
CA ASN A 162 32.93 -4.10 -52.43
C ASN A 162 32.46 -5.09 -53.53
N LEU A 163 31.19 -5.50 -53.51
CA LEU A 163 30.63 -6.34 -54.58
C LEU A 163 30.59 -5.63 -55.93
N ASN A 164 30.05 -4.40 -55.97
CA ASN A 164 30.05 -3.55 -57.15
C ASN A 164 29.87 -2.08 -56.75
N PRO A 165 30.87 -1.21 -57.00
CA PRO A 165 30.80 0.19 -56.60
C PRO A 165 29.65 0.98 -57.24
N THR A 166 29.31 0.72 -58.51
CA THR A 166 28.27 1.50 -59.21
C THR A 166 26.88 1.14 -58.69
N ILE A 167 26.57 -0.15 -58.61
CA ILE A 167 25.27 -0.62 -58.12
C ILE A 167 25.13 -0.31 -56.61
N GLY A 168 26.20 -0.51 -55.82
CA GLY A 168 26.21 -0.22 -54.39
C GLY A 168 25.92 1.26 -54.06
N LEU A 169 26.58 2.20 -54.75
CA LEU A 169 26.35 3.64 -54.55
C LEU A 169 24.92 4.07 -54.95
N ILE A 170 24.39 3.53 -56.05
CA ILE A 170 23.02 3.83 -56.48
C ILE A 170 22.02 3.31 -55.44
N SER A 171 22.18 2.09 -54.92
CA SER A 171 21.30 1.56 -53.87
C SER A 171 21.36 2.37 -52.58
N ILE A 172 22.55 2.85 -52.18
CA ILE A 172 22.70 3.69 -50.98
C ILE A 172 22.07 5.09 -51.17
N SER A 173 22.03 5.61 -52.40
CA SER A 173 21.48 6.93 -52.72
C SER A 173 19.98 7.09 -52.44
N ILE A 174 19.25 5.98 -52.26
CA ILE A 174 17.83 5.96 -51.91
C ILE A 174 17.60 6.47 -50.47
N TYR A 175 18.50 6.13 -49.52
CA TYR A 175 18.34 6.45 -48.10
C TYR A 175 18.44 7.96 -47.75
N PRO A 176 19.30 8.78 -48.39
CA PRO A 176 19.27 10.24 -48.22
C PRO A 176 17.93 10.89 -48.57
N ILE A 177 17.24 10.38 -49.60
CA ILE A 177 15.90 10.87 -49.99
C ILE A 177 14.89 10.52 -48.88
N GLU A 178 14.99 9.30 -48.37
CA GLU A 178 14.17 8.81 -47.26
C GLU A 178 14.38 9.63 -45.97
N LEU A 179 15.64 9.96 -45.63
CA LEU A 179 16.05 10.85 -44.54
C LEU A 179 15.41 12.25 -44.62
N PHE A 180 15.07 12.73 -45.82
CA PHE A 180 14.45 14.05 -46.00
C PHE A 180 12.91 14.01 -45.88
N ILE A 181 12.28 12.92 -46.33
CA ILE A 181 10.81 12.77 -46.36
C ILE A 181 10.27 12.37 -44.98
N LEU A 182 10.86 11.36 -44.34
CA LEU A 182 10.32 10.80 -43.10
C LEU A 182 10.22 11.76 -41.92
N PRO A 183 11.25 12.59 -41.60
CA PRO A 183 11.17 13.50 -40.47
C PRO A 183 10.02 14.52 -40.57
N ARG A 184 9.62 14.87 -41.80
CA ARG A 184 8.47 15.75 -42.05
C ARG A 184 7.17 15.07 -41.68
N ILE A 185 6.95 13.84 -42.14
CA ILE A 185 5.74 13.06 -41.81
C ILE A 185 5.69 12.76 -40.31
N GLN A 186 6.84 12.42 -39.71
CA GLN A 186 6.97 12.15 -38.28
C GLN A 186 6.64 13.40 -37.42
N LYS A 187 6.84 14.63 -37.91
CA LYS A 187 6.40 15.85 -37.21
C LYS A 187 4.89 15.90 -37.01
N TYR A 188 4.12 15.43 -38.00
CA TYR A 188 2.67 15.33 -37.89
C TYR A 188 2.26 14.20 -36.94
N PHE A 189 2.92 13.04 -37.03
CA PHE A 189 2.72 11.92 -36.10
C PHE A 189 2.90 12.36 -34.64
N ARG A 190 3.99 13.07 -34.33
CA ARG A 190 4.26 13.62 -32.98
C ARG A 190 3.11 14.49 -32.46
N ARG A 191 2.59 15.39 -33.31
CA ARG A 191 1.48 16.28 -32.93
C ARG A 191 0.21 15.48 -32.63
N ALA A 192 -0.08 14.45 -33.43
CA ALA A 192 -1.22 13.56 -33.20
C ALA A 192 -1.05 12.72 -31.92
N ASN A 193 0.13 12.14 -31.69
CA ASN A 193 0.42 11.33 -30.49
C ASN A 193 0.29 12.17 -29.20
N ARG A 194 0.78 13.41 -29.20
CA ARG A 194 0.60 14.32 -28.04
C ARG A 194 -0.87 14.59 -27.72
N ARG A 195 -1.71 14.78 -28.75
CA ARG A 195 -3.16 14.95 -28.56
C ARG A 195 -3.79 13.69 -27.95
N ARG A 196 -3.43 12.51 -28.47
CA ARG A 196 -3.88 11.22 -27.94
C ARG A 196 -3.54 11.08 -26.46
N ILE A 197 -2.28 11.25 -26.07
CA ILE A 197 -1.82 11.14 -24.67
C ILE A 197 -2.58 12.11 -23.76
N LYS A 198 -2.78 13.37 -24.19
CA LYS A 198 -3.55 14.35 -23.42
C LYS A 198 -5.00 13.91 -23.19
N HIS A 199 -5.65 13.34 -24.21
CA HIS A 199 -7.01 12.83 -24.07
C HIS A 199 -7.10 11.56 -23.21
N THR A 200 -6.09 10.69 -23.27
CA THR A 200 -5.99 9.53 -22.37
C THR A 200 -5.88 9.97 -20.90
N GLN A 201 -5.01 10.94 -20.61
CA GLN A 201 -4.89 11.49 -19.24
C GLN A 201 -6.19 12.13 -18.74
N ALA A 202 -6.88 12.88 -19.60
CA ALA A 202 -8.18 13.47 -19.27
C ALA A 202 -9.25 12.40 -18.99
N LEU A 203 -9.22 11.28 -19.71
CA LEU A 203 -10.13 10.16 -19.49
C LEU A 203 -9.86 9.47 -18.15
N SER A 204 -8.59 9.17 -17.84
CA SER A 204 -8.21 8.61 -16.53
C SER A 204 -8.56 9.54 -15.37
N GLY A 205 -8.34 10.85 -15.54
CA GLY A 205 -8.74 11.86 -14.54
C GLY A 205 -10.25 11.87 -14.29
N LEU A 206 -11.06 11.87 -15.35
CA LEU A 206 -12.52 11.83 -15.24
C LEU A 206 -13.02 10.56 -14.52
N VAL A 207 -12.44 9.41 -14.83
CA VAL A 207 -12.78 8.15 -14.13
C VAL A 207 -12.41 8.22 -12.64
N GLY A 208 -11.23 8.76 -12.34
CA GLY A 208 -10.81 8.98 -10.95
C GLY A 208 -11.72 9.95 -10.18
N GLU A 209 -12.13 11.04 -10.82
CA GLU A 209 -13.09 12.00 -10.25
C GLU A 209 -14.45 11.33 -9.96
N ALA A 210 -14.99 10.56 -10.93
CA ALA A 210 -16.29 9.90 -10.78
C ALA A 210 -16.29 8.81 -9.70
N ILE A 211 -15.22 8.00 -9.60
CA ILE A 211 -15.09 6.97 -8.55
C ILE A 211 -14.89 7.62 -7.17
N SER A 212 -14.10 8.70 -7.09
CA SER A 212 -13.91 9.41 -5.81
C SER A 212 -15.20 10.06 -5.32
N GLY A 213 -16.07 10.50 -6.23
CA GLY A 213 -17.38 11.07 -5.94
C GLY A 213 -18.53 10.08 -6.08
N VAL A 214 -18.27 8.76 -5.99
CA VAL A 214 -19.27 7.74 -6.35
C VAL A 214 -20.54 7.86 -5.50
N HIS A 215 -20.41 8.22 -4.23
CA HIS A 215 -21.55 8.47 -3.35
C HIS A 215 -22.46 9.59 -3.89
N GLU A 216 -21.91 10.71 -4.40
CA GLU A 216 -22.71 11.78 -5.00
C GLU A 216 -23.32 11.37 -6.34
N VAL A 217 -22.60 10.57 -7.13
CA VAL A 217 -23.10 10.04 -8.40
C VAL A 217 -24.31 9.12 -8.17
N HIS A 218 -24.24 8.24 -7.17
CA HIS A 218 -25.35 7.36 -6.79
C HIS A 218 -26.48 8.12 -6.11
N SER A 219 -26.18 9.00 -5.14
CA SER A 219 -27.21 9.74 -4.40
C SER A 219 -28.05 10.64 -5.31
N ASN A 220 -27.44 11.21 -6.36
CA ASN A 220 -28.12 12.07 -7.33
C ASN A 220 -28.52 11.33 -8.61
N ALA A 221 -28.44 10.00 -8.65
CA ALA A 221 -28.72 9.17 -9.85
C ALA A 221 -28.06 9.72 -11.15
N SER A 222 -26.86 10.28 -11.03
CA SER A 222 -26.20 11.09 -12.07
C SER A 222 -25.40 10.26 -13.08
N ILE A 223 -25.57 8.94 -13.10
CA ILE A 223 -24.92 8.02 -14.04
C ILE A 223 -25.11 8.44 -15.51
N PRO A 224 -26.29 8.90 -15.98
CA PRO A 224 -26.46 9.37 -17.36
C PRO A 224 -25.61 10.60 -17.69
N LEU A 225 -25.42 11.51 -16.74
CA LEU A 225 -24.59 12.71 -16.90
C LEU A 225 -23.11 12.32 -17.02
N GLU A 226 -22.64 11.44 -16.14
CA GLU A 226 -21.26 10.95 -16.18
C GLU A 226 -20.96 10.15 -17.44
N LYS A 227 -21.91 9.33 -17.92
CA LYS A 227 -21.82 8.67 -19.24
C LYS A 227 -21.64 9.68 -20.36
N GLN A 228 -22.37 10.80 -20.34
CA GLN A 228 -22.23 11.85 -21.36
C GLN A 228 -20.88 12.56 -21.29
N ARG A 229 -20.39 12.87 -20.08
CA ARG A 229 -19.04 13.45 -19.86
C ARG A 229 -17.96 12.50 -20.38
N PHE A 230 -18.06 11.21 -20.06
CA PHE A 230 -17.14 10.17 -20.49
C PHE A 230 -17.11 10.05 -22.02
N SER A 231 -18.28 9.94 -22.66
CA SER A 231 -18.41 9.82 -24.11
C SER A 231 -17.78 11.01 -24.86
N LYS A 232 -17.95 12.25 -24.38
CA LYS A 232 -17.34 13.45 -25.01
C LYS A 232 -15.81 13.38 -25.03
N VAL A 233 -15.19 12.85 -23.99
CA VAL A 233 -13.72 12.70 -23.92
C VAL A 233 -13.28 11.49 -24.75
N LEU A 234 -14.03 10.39 -24.68
CA LEU A 234 -13.79 9.18 -25.45
C LEU A 234 -13.79 9.44 -26.95
N ASP A 235 -14.74 10.22 -27.48
CA ASP A 235 -14.81 10.57 -28.90
C ASP A 235 -13.58 11.35 -29.38
N LYS A 236 -13.08 12.27 -28.54
CA LYS A 236 -11.85 13.02 -28.83
C LYS A 236 -10.64 12.08 -28.86
N LEU A 237 -10.58 11.15 -27.91
CA LEU A 237 -9.53 10.12 -27.87
C LEU A 237 -9.61 9.21 -29.09
N TYR A 238 -10.80 8.76 -29.47
CA TYR A 238 -11.04 7.94 -30.66
C TYR A 238 -10.53 8.64 -31.93
N LYS A 239 -10.99 9.88 -32.19
CA LYS A 239 -10.55 10.66 -33.36
C LYS A 239 -9.03 10.89 -33.38
N ALA A 240 -8.43 11.19 -32.22
CA ALA A 240 -6.99 11.36 -32.11
C ALA A 240 -6.22 10.05 -32.41
N THR A 241 -6.76 8.91 -31.97
CA THR A 241 -6.17 7.58 -32.19
C THR A 241 -6.25 7.17 -33.65
N VAL A 242 -7.40 7.36 -34.30
CA VAL A 242 -7.58 7.08 -35.74
C VAL A 242 -6.62 7.92 -36.58
N LEU A 243 -6.52 9.23 -36.32
CA LEU A 243 -5.59 10.10 -37.03
C LEU A 243 -4.12 9.68 -36.84
N GLN A 244 -3.73 9.36 -35.59
CA GLN A 244 -2.37 8.91 -35.28
C GLN A 244 -2.03 7.59 -35.98
N ASN A 245 -2.95 6.62 -36.01
CA ASN A 245 -2.76 5.37 -36.74
C ASN A 245 -2.76 5.57 -38.25
N GLY A 246 -3.61 6.44 -38.80
CA GLY A 246 -3.59 6.79 -40.22
C GLY A 246 -2.23 7.34 -40.66
N ILE A 247 -1.64 8.26 -39.89
CA ILE A 247 -0.28 8.78 -40.16
C ILE A 247 0.76 7.66 -40.01
N LYS A 248 0.62 6.76 -39.02
CA LYS A 248 1.51 5.60 -38.84
C LYS A 248 1.51 4.68 -40.06
N PHE A 249 0.33 4.40 -40.62
CA PHE A 249 0.21 3.60 -41.84
C PHE A 249 0.79 4.33 -43.05
N GLY A 250 0.61 5.65 -43.17
CA GLY A 250 1.27 6.45 -44.20
C GLY A 250 2.80 6.36 -44.13
N ILE A 251 3.39 6.40 -42.93
CA ILE A 251 4.83 6.17 -42.74
C ILE A 251 5.25 4.78 -43.21
N LYS A 252 4.50 3.73 -42.84
CA LYS A 252 4.77 2.35 -43.28
C LYS A 252 4.67 2.20 -44.81
N PHE A 253 3.69 2.83 -45.43
CA PHE A 253 3.51 2.81 -46.88
C PHE A 253 4.72 3.43 -47.59
N VAL A 254 5.15 4.63 -47.17
CA VAL A 254 6.33 5.31 -47.74
C VAL A 254 7.59 4.45 -47.55
N ASN A 255 7.76 3.86 -46.36
CA ASN A 255 8.90 2.99 -46.06
C ASN A 255 8.93 1.73 -46.95
N ASN A 256 7.80 1.03 -47.08
CA ASN A 256 7.68 -0.15 -47.93
C ASN A 256 7.92 0.19 -49.42
N PHE A 257 7.47 1.36 -49.88
CA PHE A 257 7.70 1.80 -51.26
C PHE A 257 9.20 1.97 -51.56
N PHE A 258 9.96 2.63 -50.67
CA PHE A 258 11.41 2.78 -50.83
C PHE A 258 12.15 1.44 -50.70
N MET A 259 11.69 0.54 -49.83
CA MET A 259 12.24 -0.81 -49.72
C MET A 259 12.14 -1.57 -51.05
N SER A 260 11.00 -1.50 -51.75
CA SER A 260 10.82 -2.15 -53.06
C SER A 260 11.61 -1.50 -54.20
N LEU A 261 12.09 -0.26 -54.02
CA LEU A 261 12.79 0.48 -55.06
C LEU A 261 14.21 -0.05 -55.32
N GLY A 262 14.89 -0.56 -54.30
CA GLY A 262 16.24 -1.09 -54.47
C GLY A 262 16.35 -2.37 -55.30
N PRO A 263 15.54 -3.43 -55.06
CA PRO A 263 15.52 -4.60 -55.93
C PRO A 263 15.11 -4.22 -57.36
N PHE A 264 14.16 -3.28 -57.52
CA PHE A 264 13.80 -2.75 -58.83
C PHE A 264 15.00 -2.13 -59.56
N VAL A 265 15.76 -1.26 -58.89
CA VAL A 265 16.97 -0.65 -59.46
C VAL A 265 18.05 -1.70 -59.73
N LEU A 266 18.21 -2.68 -58.85
CA LEU A 266 19.13 -3.80 -59.03
C LEU A 266 18.77 -4.64 -60.25
N PHE A 267 17.50 -4.98 -60.46
CA PHE A 267 17.09 -5.75 -61.63
C PHE A 267 17.27 -4.97 -62.93
N LEU A 268 16.96 -3.66 -62.91
CA LEU A 268 17.12 -2.80 -64.08
C LEU A 268 18.60 -2.64 -64.47
N ILE A 269 19.45 -2.24 -63.51
CA ILE A 269 20.86 -1.89 -63.76
C ILE A 269 21.76 -3.12 -63.66
N GLY A 270 21.61 -3.91 -62.62
CA GLY A 270 22.35 -5.15 -62.41
C GLY A 270 22.02 -6.22 -63.44
N GLY A 271 20.76 -6.32 -63.89
CA GLY A 271 20.38 -7.17 -65.02
C GLY A 271 21.07 -6.75 -66.32
N TRP A 272 21.17 -5.45 -66.60
CA TRP A 272 21.91 -4.92 -67.74
C TRP A 272 23.42 -5.26 -67.67
N TYR A 273 24.04 -5.15 -66.49
CA TYR A 273 25.44 -5.56 -66.28
C TYR A 273 25.66 -7.07 -66.39
N ALA A 274 24.68 -7.88 -65.96
CA ALA A 274 24.73 -9.33 -66.07
C ALA A 274 24.67 -9.78 -67.54
N ILE A 275 23.81 -9.15 -68.36
CA ILE A 275 23.73 -9.40 -69.81
C ILE A 275 25.08 -9.11 -70.50
N GLN A 276 25.83 -8.11 -70.03
CA GLN A 276 27.17 -7.79 -70.54
C GLN A 276 28.29 -8.71 -70.02
N GLY A 277 27.97 -9.71 -69.19
CA GLY A 277 28.95 -10.62 -68.59
C GLY A 277 29.86 -9.97 -67.55
N ARG A 278 29.50 -8.79 -67.00
CA ARG A 278 30.30 -8.03 -66.04
C ARG A 278 29.85 -8.22 -64.59
N PHE A 279 28.83 -9.04 -64.35
CA PHE A 279 28.27 -9.26 -63.02
C PHE A 279 27.81 -10.71 -62.84
N ASP A 280 28.44 -11.42 -61.89
CA ASP A 280 28.15 -12.83 -61.61
C ASP A 280 26.74 -13.03 -61.04
N VAL A 281 26.10 -14.13 -61.44
CA VAL A 281 24.77 -14.51 -60.93
C VAL A 281 24.77 -14.68 -59.41
N GLY A 282 25.81 -15.28 -58.83
CA GLY A 282 25.94 -15.39 -57.37
C GLY A 282 26.19 -14.05 -56.66
N ALA A 283 26.77 -13.07 -57.35
CA ALA A 283 26.91 -11.71 -56.82
C ALA A 283 25.57 -10.96 -56.81
N ILE A 284 24.68 -11.19 -57.79
CA ILE A 284 23.30 -10.65 -57.77
C ILE A 284 22.54 -11.17 -56.56
N VAL A 285 22.60 -12.48 -56.29
CA VAL A 285 21.91 -13.09 -55.13
C VAL A 285 22.47 -12.54 -53.82
N ALA A 286 23.79 -12.49 -53.68
CA ALA A 286 24.44 -11.92 -52.49
C ALA A 286 24.11 -10.42 -52.30
N PHE A 287 23.98 -9.67 -53.40
CA PHE A 287 23.60 -8.26 -53.37
C PHE A 287 22.14 -8.08 -52.97
N LEU A 288 21.21 -8.88 -53.50
CA LEU A 288 19.80 -8.86 -53.13
C LEU A 288 19.64 -9.17 -51.62
N SER A 289 20.35 -10.18 -51.12
CA SER A 289 20.37 -10.53 -49.69
C SER A 289 21.01 -9.45 -48.82
N ALA A 290 22.08 -8.79 -49.29
CA ALA A 290 22.70 -7.68 -48.58
C ALA A 290 21.77 -6.46 -48.52
N TYR A 291 21.07 -6.16 -49.61
CA TYR A 291 20.09 -5.07 -49.70
C TYR A 291 18.89 -5.32 -48.76
N GLU A 292 18.33 -6.53 -48.76
CA GLU A 292 17.24 -6.91 -47.84
C GLU A 292 17.67 -6.72 -46.37
N LYS A 293 18.90 -7.13 -46.03
CA LYS A 293 19.47 -6.93 -44.69
C LYS A 293 19.85 -5.48 -44.35
N LEU A 294 20.00 -4.60 -45.35
CA LEU A 294 20.29 -3.17 -45.14
C LEU A 294 19.06 -2.41 -44.63
N TYR A 295 17.85 -2.92 -44.91
CA TYR A 295 16.58 -2.33 -44.50
C TYR A 295 16.30 -2.43 -42.99
N ASP A 296 16.58 -3.59 -42.38
CA ASP A 296 16.29 -3.82 -40.96
C ASP A 296 16.98 -2.81 -40.03
N PRO A 297 18.30 -2.55 -40.13
CA PRO A 297 18.97 -1.56 -39.30
C PRO A 297 18.40 -0.16 -39.45
N TRP A 298 18.01 0.20 -40.68
CA TRP A 298 17.40 1.49 -40.97
C TRP A 298 16.03 1.63 -40.29
N LYS A 299 15.18 0.60 -40.42
CA LYS A 299 13.89 0.53 -39.72
C LYS A 299 14.04 0.61 -38.21
N GLU A 300 14.97 -0.17 -37.64
CA GLU A 300 15.22 -0.17 -36.18
C GLU A 300 15.71 1.20 -35.68
N LEU A 301 16.53 1.94 -36.45
CA LEU A 301 16.95 3.31 -36.09
C LEU A 301 15.77 4.29 -36.06
N MET A 302 14.83 4.15 -37.00
CA MET A 302 13.62 4.98 -37.01
C MET A 302 12.70 4.68 -35.83
N GLU A 303 12.51 3.40 -35.48
CA GLU A 303 11.75 2.97 -34.31
C GLU A 303 12.42 3.47 -33.03
N PHE A 304 13.74 3.34 -32.91
CA PHE A 304 14.52 3.90 -31.81
C PHE A 304 14.30 5.41 -31.64
N TRP A 305 14.28 6.16 -32.74
CA TRP A 305 14.05 7.61 -32.67
C TRP A 305 12.64 7.95 -32.16
N GLN A 306 11.63 7.14 -32.47
CA GLN A 306 10.28 7.30 -31.91
C GLN A 306 10.27 7.02 -30.40
N VAL A 307 10.91 5.93 -29.97
CA VAL A 307 11.05 5.57 -28.55
C VAL A 307 11.77 6.68 -27.79
N TYR A 308 12.87 7.21 -28.32
CA TYR A 308 13.58 8.35 -27.73
C TYR A 308 12.65 9.57 -27.54
N GLN A 309 11.86 9.92 -28.56
CA GLN A 309 10.97 11.06 -28.49
C GLN A 309 9.89 10.90 -27.44
N ASP A 310 9.23 9.74 -27.43
CA ASP A 310 8.16 9.45 -26.48
C ASP A 310 8.71 9.43 -25.05
N SER A 311 9.85 8.78 -24.81
CA SER A 311 10.51 8.73 -23.51
C SER A 311 11.04 10.10 -23.06
N SER A 312 11.60 10.92 -23.97
CA SER A 312 12.08 12.27 -23.65
C SER A 312 10.96 13.22 -23.25
N VAL A 313 9.81 13.17 -23.95
CA VAL A 313 8.64 13.97 -23.61
C VAL A 313 8.06 13.55 -22.27
N ARG A 314 7.87 12.24 -22.05
CA ARG A 314 7.34 11.68 -20.81
C ARG A 314 8.25 12.03 -19.62
N TYR A 315 9.56 11.80 -19.75
CA TYR A 315 10.54 12.16 -18.72
C TYR A 315 10.48 13.65 -18.36
N LYS A 316 10.44 14.55 -19.35
CA LYS A 316 10.34 16.00 -19.09
C LYS A 316 9.04 16.39 -18.40
N GLN A 317 7.92 15.74 -18.73
CA GLN A 317 6.64 16.00 -18.08
C GLN A 317 6.68 15.57 -16.62
N ILE A 318 7.18 14.37 -16.34
CA ILE A 318 7.30 13.85 -14.97
C ILE A 318 8.23 14.75 -14.14
N MET A 319 9.42 15.06 -14.67
CA MET A 319 10.38 15.90 -13.94
C MET A 319 9.86 17.30 -13.68
N ARG A 320 9.05 17.88 -14.59
CA ARG A 320 8.37 19.17 -14.35
C ARG A 320 7.27 19.09 -13.30
N ALA A 321 6.51 17.99 -13.27
CA ALA A 321 5.45 17.81 -12.28
C ALA A 321 6.01 17.82 -10.85
N PHE A 322 7.22 17.28 -10.66
CA PHE A 322 7.89 17.21 -9.36
C PHE A 322 8.96 18.29 -9.15
N ASP A 323 9.09 19.30 -10.03
CA ASP A 323 10.12 20.35 -9.96
C ASP A 323 9.82 21.43 -8.89
N HIS A 324 9.53 20.97 -7.68
CA HIS A 324 9.41 21.77 -6.47
C HIS A 324 10.67 21.54 -5.62
N SER A 325 11.13 22.58 -4.93
CA SER A 325 12.18 22.45 -3.93
C SER A 325 11.58 22.14 -2.56
N ALA A 326 12.28 21.34 -1.76
CA ALA A 326 11.97 21.18 -0.34
C ALA A 326 11.91 22.55 0.34
N GLU A 327 10.91 22.77 1.22
CA GLU A 327 10.79 24.03 1.98
C GLU A 327 11.89 24.15 3.04
N PHE A 328 12.31 23.01 3.59
CA PHE A 328 13.25 22.91 4.70
C PHE A 328 14.42 21.99 4.34
N ARG A 329 15.58 22.29 4.93
CA ARG A 329 16.77 21.43 4.83
C ARG A 329 16.52 20.12 5.59
N GLN A 330 16.93 18.99 5.02
CA GLN A 330 16.65 17.68 5.61
C GLN A 330 17.67 17.30 6.68
N VAL A 331 18.97 17.42 6.35
CA VAL A 331 20.10 16.97 7.17
C VAL A 331 20.98 18.16 7.57
N ALA A 332 21.58 18.09 8.76
CA ALA A 332 22.58 19.04 9.21
C ALA A 332 23.95 18.73 8.58
N GLU A 333 24.27 19.38 7.46
CA GLU A 333 25.57 19.20 6.80
C GLU A 333 26.70 19.90 7.56
N GLY A 334 27.76 19.16 7.90
CA GLY A 334 28.97 19.71 8.50
C GLY A 334 28.87 20.06 9.99
N ARG A 335 27.81 19.62 10.69
CA ARG A 335 27.66 19.75 12.15
C ARG A 335 26.74 18.66 12.71
N GLU A 336 26.79 18.47 14.02
CA GLU A 336 25.80 17.65 14.73
C GLU A 336 24.45 18.38 14.87
N PRO A 337 23.34 17.62 15.03
CA PRO A 337 22.02 18.19 15.31
C PRO A 337 22.02 19.04 16.59
N TYR A 338 21.24 20.11 16.61
CA TYR A 338 21.13 20.92 17.83
C TYR A 338 20.29 20.21 18.89
N HIS A 339 20.70 20.33 20.15
CA HIS A 339 19.86 20.13 21.32
C HIS A 339 19.47 21.52 21.83
N LEU A 340 18.20 21.86 21.69
CA LEU A 340 17.67 23.20 21.96
C LEU A 340 16.93 23.21 23.30
N ASP A 341 16.97 24.38 23.94
CA ASP A 341 16.07 24.67 25.05
C ASP A 341 14.60 24.64 24.56
N ASN A 342 13.70 24.43 25.50
CA ASN A 342 12.28 24.25 25.25
C ASN A 342 11.48 25.57 25.18
N ASP A 343 12.14 26.72 25.17
CA ASP A 343 11.49 28.03 24.96
C ASP A 343 10.94 28.17 23.53
N VAL A 344 9.72 28.69 23.40
CA VAL A 344 9.10 28.99 22.10
C VAL A 344 8.68 30.45 22.04
N GLU A 345 9.19 31.19 21.07
CA GLU A 345 8.88 32.60 20.88
C GLU A 345 8.40 32.87 19.45
N ILE A 346 7.19 33.42 19.33
CA ILE A 346 6.56 33.79 18.08
C ILE A 346 6.47 35.32 18.02
N ARG A 347 7.03 35.93 16.97
CA ARG A 347 7.05 37.39 16.80
C ARG A 347 6.38 37.79 15.48
N ASN A 348 5.26 38.50 15.57
CA ASN A 348 4.52 39.09 14.44
C ASN A 348 4.30 38.11 13.27
N LEU A 349 4.02 36.84 13.60
CA LEU A 349 3.90 35.75 12.64
C LEU A 349 2.71 35.98 11.71
N SER A 350 2.95 35.83 10.41
CA SER A 350 1.94 35.97 9.37
C SER A 350 2.03 34.83 8.36
N PHE A 351 0.89 34.25 8.01
CA PHE A 351 0.79 33.16 7.04
C PHE A 351 -0.31 33.43 6.02
N VAL A 352 0.09 33.58 4.76
CA VAL A 352 -0.79 33.88 3.61
C VAL A 352 -0.82 32.71 2.64
N VAL A 353 -2.02 32.29 2.26
CA VAL A 353 -2.25 31.23 1.26
C VAL A 353 -2.92 31.81 0.02
N GLY A 354 -2.58 31.27 -1.16
CA GLY A 354 -3.30 31.57 -2.40
C GLY A 354 -3.20 33.03 -2.86
N GLY A 355 -2.11 33.71 -2.51
CA GLY A 355 -1.81 35.06 -2.96
C GLY A 355 -2.52 36.19 -2.21
N ASN A 356 -3.52 35.93 -1.37
CA ASN A 356 -4.18 36.98 -0.56
C ASN A 356 -4.96 36.51 0.69
N VAL A 357 -5.18 35.21 0.93
CA VAL A 357 -5.94 34.75 2.10
C VAL A 357 -5.00 34.67 3.30
N ARG A 358 -5.16 35.60 4.26
CA ARG A 358 -4.43 35.59 5.53
C ARG A 358 -5.08 34.60 6.50
N LEU A 359 -4.35 33.54 6.82
CA LEU A 359 -4.76 32.57 7.86
C LEU A 359 -4.19 32.91 9.23
N LEU A 360 -3.03 33.58 9.27
CA LEU A 360 -2.43 34.18 10.46
C LEU A 360 -1.98 35.60 10.13
N ASP A 361 -2.18 36.53 11.06
CA ASP A 361 -1.90 37.96 10.87
C ASP A 361 -1.31 38.58 12.14
N ASN A 362 -0.01 38.87 12.12
CA ASN A 362 0.75 39.47 13.23
C ASN A 362 0.54 38.78 14.60
N VAL A 363 0.62 37.45 14.63
CA VAL A 363 0.52 36.67 15.86
C VAL A 363 1.82 36.76 16.66
N SER A 364 1.76 37.16 17.93
CA SER A 364 2.91 37.23 18.83
C SER A 364 2.60 36.51 20.14
N LEU A 365 3.46 35.55 20.52
CA LEU A 365 3.26 34.68 21.68
C LEU A 365 4.62 34.25 22.23
N THR A 366 4.80 34.31 23.55
CA THR A 366 5.99 33.80 24.22
C THR A 366 5.60 32.71 25.21
N ILE A 367 6.25 31.55 25.08
CA ILE A 367 6.05 30.37 25.91
C ILE A 367 7.40 30.03 26.54
N LYS A 368 7.45 30.09 27.87
CA LYS A 368 8.68 29.72 28.60
C LYS A 368 8.84 28.21 28.64
N GLY A 369 10.07 27.77 28.78
CA GLY A 369 10.43 26.38 28.96
C GLY A 369 9.63 25.69 30.06
N GLY A 370 8.93 24.62 29.72
CA GLY A 370 8.10 23.86 30.65
C GLY A 370 6.68 24.39 30.86
N GLU A 371 6.28 25.51 30.23
CA GLU A 371 4.91 26.01 30.24
C GLU A 371 4.00 25.17 29.32
N HIS A 372 2.77 24.94 29.76
CA HIS A 372 1.72 24.31 28.97
C HIS A 372 0.73 25.36 28.49
N VAL A 373 0.58 25.49 27.17
CA VAL A 373 -0.25 26.52 26.52
C VAL A 373 -1.38 25.89 25.72
N ALA A 374 -2.60 26.36 25.98
CA ALA A 374 -3.80 25.98 25.26
C ALA A 374 -4.15 27.00 24.17
N LEU A 375 -4.33 26.55 22.93
CA LEU A 375 -4.87 27.33 21.81
C LEU A 375 -6.36 27.03 21.65
N VAL A 376 -7.21 28.05 21.78
CA VAL A 376 -8.68 27.94 21.66
C VAL A 376 -9.27 28.99 20.72
N GLY A 377 -10.49 28.75 20.26
CA GLY A 377 -11.20 29.61 19.31
C GLY A 377 -12.07 28.82 18.34
N PHE A 378 -12.96 29.49 17.63
CA PHE A 378 -13.89 28.87 16.66
C PHE A 378 -13.16 28.09 15.54
N SER A 379 -13.86 27.18 14.86
CA SER A 379 -13.31 26.52 13.67
C SER A 379 -12.86 27.56 12.62
N GLY A 380 -11.72 27.34 11.97
CA GLY A 380 -11.14 28.28 11.01
C GLY A 380 -10.44 29.52 11.61
N SER A 381 -10.34 29.63 12.94
CA SER A 381 -9.66 30.78 13.61
C SER A 381 -8.14 30.84 13.43
N GLY A 382 -7.50 29.79 12.91
CA GLY A 382 -6.05 29.73 12.68
C GLY A 382 -5.25 28.85 13.66
N LYS A 383 -5.89 28.21 14.65
CA LYS A 383 -5.22 27.38 15.68
C LYS A 383 -4.28 26.32 15.11
N SER A 384 -4.80 25.40 14.30
CA SER A 384 -3.98 24.34 13.68
C SER A 384 -2.96 24.93 12.72
N THR A 385 -3.25 26.06 12.06
CA THR A 385 -2.26 26.73 11.20
C THR A 385 -1.07 27.25 12.00
N LEU A 386 -1.30 27.83 13.18
CA LEU A 386 -0.25 28.26 14.10
C LEU A 386 0.58 27.06 14.57
N ALA A 387 -0.08 25.99 15.02
CA ALA A 387 0.58 24.75 15.44
C ALA A 387 1.47 24.16 14.32
N LEU A 388 0.97 24.13 13.08
CA LEU A 388 1.72 23.64 11.91
C LEU A 388 2.93 24.51 11.56
N CYS A 389 2.88 25.83 11.79
CA CYS A 389 4.03 26.71 11.61
C CYS A 389 5.12 26.45 12.67
N VAL A 390 4.73 26.29 13.94
CA VAL A 390 5.65 25.97 15.05
C VAL A 390 6.26 24.57 14.86
N ALA A 391 5.48 23.60 14.36
CA ALA A 391 5.94 22.25 14.02
C ALA A 391 6.88 22.18 12.81
N GLN A 392 7.23 23.33 12.20
CA GLN A 392 7.99 23.41 10.95
C GLN A 392 7.34 22.66 9.78
N LEU A 393 6.01 22.51 9.76
CA LEU A 393 5.28 21.86 8.67
C LEU A 393 4.85 22.86 7.60
N TYR A 394 4.69 24.13 7.96
CA TYR A 394 4.51 25.25 7.03
C TYR A 394 5.59 26.30 7.22
N LYS A 395 6.16 26.76 6.11
CA LYS A 395 6.95 27.98 6.10
C LYS A 395 6.02 29.20 6.13
N TYR A 396 6.18 30.03 7.15
CA TYR A 396 5.43 31.28 7.29
C TYR A 396 5.89 32.35 6.30
N THR A 397 5.00 33.30 5.99
CA THR A 397 5.24 34.37 4.99
C THR A 397 5.87 35.63 5.59
N GLY A 398 5.76 35.84 6.90
CA GLY A 398 6.36 36.97 7.60
C GLY A 398 6.41 36.74 9.11
N GLY A 399 7.19 37.56 9.82
CA GLY A 399 7.50 37.36 11.23
C GLY A 399 8.59 36.30 11.47
N SER A 400 8.70 35.85 12.72
CA SER A 400 9.67 34.83 13.14
C SER A 400 9.08 33.86 14.15
N VAL A 401 9.56 32.61 14.14
CA VAL A 401 9.32 31.61 15.18
C VAL A 401 10.67 31.09 15.65
N LEU A 402 10.94 31.25 16.93
CA LEU A 402 12.19 30.86 17.58
C LEU A 402 11.92 29.66 18.50
N LEU A 403 12.75 28.63 18.40
CA LEU A 403 12.79 27.46 19.28
C LEU A 403 14.16 27.43 19.94
N GLY A 404 14.23 27.53 21.28
CA GLY A 404 15.50 27.64 22.01
C GLY A 404 16.41 28.75 21.46
N GLY A 405 15.81 29.89 21.09
CA GLY A 405 16.51 31.04 20.50
C GLY A 405 16.92 30.90 19.02
N ARG A 406 16.61 29.79 18.33
CA ARG A 406 16.92 29.59 16.90
C ARG A 406 15.70 29.65 16.01
N GLU A 407 15.86 30.24 14.83
CA GLU A 407 14.77 30.40 13.87
C GLU A 407 14.32 29.04 13.29
N VAL A 408 13.05 28.70 13.48
CA VAL A 408 12.45 27.43 13.05
C VAL A 408 12.58 27.23 11.54
N SER A 409 12.46 28.29 10.73
CA SER A 409 12.62 28.16 9.27
C SER A 409 14.05 27.86 8.80
N GLU A 410 15.05 28.07 9.66
CA GLU A 410 16.47 27.79 9.35
C GLU A 410 16.94 26.42 9.84
N LEU A 411 16.25 25.85 10.84
CA LEU A 411 16.52 24.52 11.37
C LEU A 411 16.34 23.44 10.29
N THR A 412 17.10 22.35 10.42
CA THR A 412 16.93 21.17 9.56
C THR A 412 15.84 20.25 10.13
N LYS A 413 15.30 19.35 9.30
CA LYS A 413 14.34 18.34 9.77
C LYS A 413 14.94 17.42 10.81
N GLN A 414 16.25 17.14 10.71
CA GLN A 414 17.01 16.45 11.74
C GLN A 414 16.98 17.21 13.07
N ASP A 415 17.22 18.53 13.08
CA ASP A 415 17.14 19.34 14.32
C ASP A 415 15.73 19.31 14.95
N ILE A 416 14.68 19.42 14.13
CA ILE A 416 13.30 19.30 14.61
C ILE A 416 13.03 17.89 15.16
N SER A 417 13.59 16.86 14.53
CA SER A 417 13.48 15.48 15.01
C SER A 417 14.13 15.28 16.39
N TYR A 418 15.10 16.08 16.81
CA TYR A 418 15.64 15.98 18.18
C TYR A 418 14.80 16.73 19.21
N ASN A 419 14.21 17.86 18.82
CA ASN A 419 13.69 18.84 19.79
C ASN A 419 12.15 18.89 19.86
N LEU A 420 11.44 18.35 18.88
CA LEU A 420 10.00 18.52 18.74
C LEU A 420 9.27 17.20 18.48
N GLY A 421 8.14 16.99 19.14
CA GLY A 421 7.16 15.96 18.81
C GLY A 421 5.81 16.56 18.48
N MET A 422 5.06 15.91 17.60
CA MET A 422 3.71 16.36 17.22
C MET A 422 2.76 15.18 17.15
N VAL A 423 1.58 15.35 17.73
CA VAL A 423 0.43 14.48 17.50
C VAL A 423 -0.57 15.26 16.67
N ALA A 424 -0.83 14.79 15.45
CA ALA A 424 -1.78 15.39 14.53
C ALA A 424 -3.22 14.93 14.80
N GLN A 425 -4.19 15.72 14.35
CA GLN A 425 -5.63 15.41 14.44
C GLN A 425 -5.97 14.04 13.83
N HIS A 426 -5.36 13.72 12.68
CA HIS A 426 -5.42 12.42 12.03
C HIS A 426 -4.02 11.80 12.02
N PRO A 427 -3.70 10.94 13.00
CA PRO A 427 -2.37 10.36 13.09
C PRO A 427 -2.01 9.44 11.92
N PHE A 428 -0.74 9.48 11.54
CA PHE A 428 -0.19 8.57 10.54
C PHE A 428 0.08 7.19 11.15
N ILE A 429 -0.66 6.19 10.67
CA ILE A 429 -0.47 4.77 10.98
C ILE A 429 -0.15 4.06 9.67
N PHE A 430 0.93 3.26 9.68
CA PHE A 430 1.37 2.49 8.52
C PHE A 430 1.12 1.00 8.77
N ASP A 431 1.08 0.23 7.68
CA ASP A 431 0.93 -1.22 7.72
C ASP A 431 2.11 -1.87 8.43
N GLY A 432 1.82 -2.74 9.40
CA GLY A 432 2.79 -3.32 10.32
C GLY A 432 2.19 -3.56 11.71
N THR A 433 3.05 -3.82 12.69
CA THR A 433 2.58 -4.10 14.05
C THR A 433 2.30 -2.84 14.87
N VAL A 434 1.58 -2.98 15.98
CA VAL A 434 1.44 -1.91 17.00
C VAL A 434 2.84 -1.50 17.49
N LYS A 435 3.73 -2.46 17.79
CA LYS A 435 5.12 -2.24 18.23
C LYS A 435 5.90 -1.38 17.24
N GLU A 436 5.85 -1.70 15.96
CA GLU A 436 6.53 -0.94 14.91
C GLU A 436 6.00 0.49 14.79
N ASN A 437 4.67 0.63 14.87
CA ASN A 437 4.04 1.94 14.89
C ASN A 437 4.43 2.74 16.13
N LEU A 438 4.54 2.14 17.32
CA LEU A 438 4.99 2.84 18.54
C LEU A 438 6.45 3.31 18.43
N LEU A 439 7.33 2.46 17.90
CA LEU A 439 8.76 2.72 17.81
C LEU A 439 9.18 3.63 16.64
N TYR A 440 8.25 4.05 15.78
CA TYR A 440 8.53 4.82 14.57
C TYR A 440 9.42 6.05 14.82
N SER A 441 9.07 6.87 15.82
CA SER A 441 9.81 8.09 16.15
C SER A 441 11.19 7.80 16.74
N CYS A 442 11.31 6.75 17.56
CA CYS A 442 12.58 6.34 18.15
C CYS A 442 13.53 5.74 17.12
N ARG A 443 13.04 4.86 16.24
CA ARG A 443 13.83 4.32 15.11
C ARG A 443 14.33 5.44 14.19
N SER A 444 13.48 6.44 13.92
CA SER A 444 13.88 7.60 13.12
C SER A 444 15.01 8.40 13.78
N LEU A 445 14.94 8.60 15.10
CA LEU A 445 15.97 9.28 15.87
C LEU A 445 17.29 8.49 15.92
N ALA A 446 17.21 7.16 16.12
CA ALA A 446 18.33 6.22 16.10
C ALA A 446 19.10 6.25 14.76
N MET A 447 18.37 6.23 13.64
CA MET A 447 18.99 6.36 12.30
C MET A 447 19.72 7.69 12.10
N GLN A 448 19.44 8.72 12.92
CA GLN A 448 20.05 10.03 12.88
C GLN A 448 21.15 10.22 13.94
N GLY A 449 21.56 9.15 14.63
CA GLY A 449 22.58 9.14 15.67
C GLY A 449 22.09 9.53 17.07
N GLY A 450 20.79 9.74 17.24
CA GLY A 450 20.17 10.10 18.52
C GLY A 450 19.56 8.87 19.19
N HIS A 451 19.16 8.97 20.44
CA HIS A 451 18.60 7.81 21.16
C HIS A 451 17.35 8.25 21.91
N CYS A 452 16.34 7.40 21.92
CA CYS A 452 15.25 7.56 22.87
C CYS A 452 15.74 7.18 24.28
N PRO A 453 15.08 7.69 25.33
CA PRO A 453 15.20 7.10 26.66
C PRO A 453 14.99 5.58 26.55
N GLY A 454 15.87 4.78 27.16
CA GLY A 454 15.83 3.31 27.08
C GLY A 454 16.92 2.63 26.22
N GLY A 455 17.64 3.36 25.35
CA GLY A 455 18.73 2.81 24.52
C GLY A 455 18.32 2.42 23.10
N ASP A 456 19.18 1.66 22.40
CA ASP A 456 19.01 1.30 20.97
C ASP A 456 17.81 0.38 20.69
N GLU A 457 17.37 -0.40 21.68
CA GLU A 457 16.13 -1.17 21.66
C GLU A 457 15.31 -0.83 22.90
N THR A 458 14.18 -0.13 22.71
CA THR A 458 13.22 0.12 23.79
C THR A 458 12.76 -1.21 24.38
N ASN A 459 13.04 -1.43 25.66
CA ASN A 459 12.68 -2.65 26.37
C ASN A 459 11.14 -2.79 26.49
N LEU A 460 10.65 -4.03 26.58
CA LEU A 460 9.22 -4.35 26.72
C LEU A 460 8.56 -3.60 27.88
N ASP A 461 9.26 -3.45 29.01
CA ASP A 461 8.79 -2.71 30.19
C ASP A 461 8.43 -1.25 29.87
N GLU A 462 9.21 -0.60 29.01
CA GLU A 462 8.98 0.79 28.64
C GLU A 462 7.78 0.91 27.68
N LEU A 463 7.61 -0.07 26.79
CA LEU A 463 6.41 -0.18 25.94
C LEU A 463 5.16 -0.45 26.79
N ILE A 464 5.24 -1.32 27.80
CA ILE A 464 4.15 -1.56 28.75
C ILE A 464 3.82 -0.29 29.51
N LYS A 465 4.83 0.38 30.07
CA LYS A 465 4.65 1.63 30.82
C LYS A 465 4.00 2.72 29.98
N ILE A 466 4.45 2.93 28.74
CA ILE A 466 3.90 3.99 27.89
C ILE A 466 2.48 3.67 27.42
N THR A 467 2.21 2.41 27.07
CA THR A 467 0.87 1.99 26.66
C THR A 467 -0.12 2.11 27.82
N GLN A 468 0.31 1.82 29.05
CA GLN A 468 -0.49 2.07 30.25
C GLN A 468 -0.75 3.55 30.46
N GLN A 469 0.27 4.39 30.28
CA GLN A 469 0.14 5.84 30.41
C GLN A 469 -0.93 6.41 29.46
N VAL A 470 -0.93 6.06 28.18
CA VAL A 470 -1.94 6.59 27.25
C VAL A 470 -3.27 5.82 27.25
N GLY A 471 -3.40 4.78 28.08
CA GLY A 471 -4.58 3.91 28.11
C GLY A 471 -4.72 2.97 26.91
N LEU A 472 -3.63 2.71 26.18
CA LEU A 472 -3.56 1.75 25.06
C LEU A 472 -3.33 0.32 25.54
N PHE A 473 -2.82 0.14 26.76
CA PHE A 473 -2.48 -1.18 27.31
C PHE A 473 -3.67 -2.14 27.31
N THR A 474 -4.87 -1.67 27.65
CA THR A 474 -6.08 -2.50 27.63
C THR A 474 -6.45 -2.94 26.22
N ASP A 475 -6.26 -2.07 25.21
CA ASP A 475 -6.47 -2.42 23.81
C ASP A 475 -5.45 -3.48 23.35
N VAL A 476 -4.17 -3.29 23.70
CA VAL A 476 -3.07 -4.23 23.40
C VAL A 476 -3.33 -5.59 24.04
N LEU A 477 -3.75 -5.61 25.31
CA LEU A 477 -4.13 -6.84 25.99
C LEU A 477 -5.32 -7.50 25.31
N ALA A 478 -6.36 -6.75 24.93
CA ALA A 478 -7.50 -7.31 24.21
C ALA A 478 -7.10 -7.92 22.86
N PHE A 479 -6.18 -7.28 22.11
CA PHE A 479 -5.63 -7.86 20.88
C PHE A 479 -4.92 -9.19 21.14
N ALA A 480 -4.13 -9.27 22.21
CA ALA A 480 -3.46 -10.50 22.62
C ALA A 480 -4.46 -11.58 23.02
N LEU A 481 -5.42 -11.25 23.89
CA LEU A 481 -6.41 -12.18 24.41
C LEU A 481 -7.27 -12.81 23.32
N ARG A 482 -7.59 -12.05 22.27
CA ARG A 482 -8.34 -12.52 21.08
C ARG A 482 -7.46 -13.25 20.06
N SER A 483 -6.14 -13.29 20.25
CA SER A 483 -5.21 -14.00 19.37
C SER A 483 -5.04 -15.47 19.79
N ARG A 484 -4.59 -16.29 18.84
CA ARG A 484 -4.22 -17.69 19.07
C ARG A 484 -2.70 -17.80 19.18
N LEU A 485 -2.22 -18.74 19.99
CA LEU A 485 -0.80 -19.10 20.00
C LEU A 485 -0.43 -19.78 18.68
N ASP A 486 0.75 -19.45 18.14
CA ASP A 486 1.28 -20.16 16.97
C ASP A 486 1.58 -21.62 17.37
N PRO A 487 0.95 -22.63 16.73
CA PRO A 487 1.19 -24.03 17.04
C PRO A 487 2.63 -24.48 16.75
N ARG A 488 3.38 -23.72 15.92
CA ARG A 488 4.76 -24.04 15.51
C ARG A 488 5.82 -23.47 16.45
N ALA A 489 5.46 -22.52 17.30
CA ALA A 489 6.37 -21.90 18.26
C ALA A 489 6.39 -22.67 19.58
N ASP A 490 7.57 -22.81 20.19
CA ASP A 490 7.72 -23.45 21.51
C ASP A 490 7.22 -22.49 22.61
N ASN A 491 5.93 -22.63 22.93
CA ASN A 491 5.23 -21.82 23.92
C ASN A 491 4.89 -22.63 25.19
N GLN A 492 5.62 -23.72 25.48
CA GLN A 492 5.25 -24.66 26.54
C GLN A 492 5.06 -23.98 27.91
N VAL A 493 5.99 -23.08 28.29
CA VAL A 493 5.92 -22.32 29.54
C VAL A 493 4.67 -21.43 29.60
N LEU A 494 4.35 -20.75 28.49
CA LEU A 494 3.18 -19.88 28.42
C LEU A 494 1.87 -20.69 28.45
N LYS A 495 1.84 -21.84 27.77
CA LYS A 495 0.69 -22.78 27.82
C LYS A 495 0.44 -23.26 29.25
N GLU A 496 1.49 -23.65 29.97
CA GLU A 496 1.40 -24.06 31.37
C GLU A 496 0.87 -22.94 32.27
N ALA A 497 1.35 -21.70 32.08
CA ALA A 497 0.88 -20.55 32.85
C ALA A 497 -0.58 -20.17 32.51
N ILE A 498 -1.02 -20.31 31.26
CA ILE A 498 -2.42 -20.14 30.85
C ILE A 498 -3.30 -21.20 31.50
N LEU A 499 -2.86 -22.47 31.54
CA LEU A 499 -3.59 -23.55 32.21
C LEU A 499 -3.66 -23.36 33.73
N ALA A 500 -2.59 -22.85 34.34
CA ALA A 500 -2.61 -22.47 35.75
C ALA A 500 -3.60 -21.33 36.02
N SER A 501 -3.61 -20.30 35.16
CA SER A 501 -4.59 -19.21 35.22
C SER A 501 -6.03 -19.73 35.09
N ARG A 502 -6.26 -20.67 34.16
CA ARG A 502 -7.56 -21.33 33.98
C ARG A 502 -8.05 -22.00 35.25
N LYS A 503 -7.18 -22.72 35.95
CA LYS A 503 -7.54 -23.41 37.18
C LYS A 503 -8.11 -22.44 38.22
N GLU A 504 -7.53 -21.24 38.35
CA GLU A 504 -8.03 -20.23 39.29
C GLU A 504 -9.45 -19.73 38.94
N PHE A 505 -9.76 -19.58 37.64
CA PHE A 505 -11.11 -19.22 37.18
C PHE A 505 -12.12 -20.37 37.37
N GLN A 506 -11.69 -21.62 37.16
CA GLN A 506 -12.52 -22.81 37.31
C GLN A 506 -12.80 -23.19 38.77
N GLU A 507 -11.97 -22.77 39.72
CA GLU A 507 -12.22 -22.95 41.17
C GLU A 507 -13.39 -22.07 41.70
N GLY A 508 -14.15 -21.37 40.85
CA GLY A 508 -14.98 -20.21 41.25
C GLY A 508 -16.51 -20.36 41.37
N GLN A 509 -17.00 -20.84 42.53
CA GLN A 509 -18.18 -20.27 43.26
C GLN A 509 -17.84 -19.88 44.72
N ALA A 510 -16.63 -20.21 45.20
CA ALA A 510 -16.11 -19.87 46.53
C ALA A 510 -14.65 -19.35 46.50
N GLY A 511 -14.11 -19.10 45.30
CA GLY A 511 -12.72 -18.68 45.06
C GLY A 511 -12.55 -17.17 44.82
N MET A 512 -11.34 -16.78 44.40
CA MET A 512 -10.93 -15.38 44.25
C MET A 512 -11.69 -14.60 43.15
N TYR A 513 -12.26 -15.28 42.16
CA TYR A 513 -12.94 -14.69 40.99
C TYR A 513 -14.45 -15.00 40.94
N ALA A 514 -15.06 -15.29 42.09
CA ALA A 514 -16.49 -15.60 42.18
C ALA A 514 -17.38 -14.42 41.74
N ASP A 515 -16.88 -13.19 41.81
CA ASP A 515 -17.55 -11.96 41.38
C ASP A 515 -17.82 -11.90 39.87
N VAL A 516 -16.90 -12.44 39.06
CA VAL A 516 -17.04 -12.47 37.59
C VAL A 516 -17.54 -13.79 37.05
N ALA A 517 -17.67 -14.81 37.89
CA ALA A 517 -18.15 -16.14 37.50
C ALA A 517 -19.55 -16.09 36.87
N GLU A 518 -20.42 -15.18 37.33
CA GLU A 518 -21.76 -15.02 36.76
C GLU A 518 -21.75 -14.50 35.31
N HIS A 519 -20.65 -13.88 34.87
CA HIS A 519 -20.45 -13.37 33.52
C HIS A 519 -19.88 -14.41 32.55
N ILE A 520 -19.51 -15.59 33.04
CA ILE A 520 -18.89 -16.66 32.25
C ILE A 520 -19.86 -17.84 32.22
N GLU A 521 -20.17 -18.34 31.02
CA GLU A 521 -20.74 -19.67 30.87
C GLU A 521 -19.59 -20.66 30.67
N PHE A 522 -19.21 -21.35 31.75
CA PHE A 522 -18.13 -22.33 31.73
C PHE A 522 -18.48 -23.54 30.84
N PHE A 523 -17.46 -24.10 30.19
CA PHE A 523 -17.63 -25.33 29.42
C PHE A 523 -17.88 -26.51 30.37
N ASP A 524 -19.04 -27.14 30.20
CA ASP A 524 -19.46 -28.30 30.99
C ASP A 524 -20.00 -29.39 30.05
N MET A 525 -19.42 -30.58 30.18
CA MET A 525 -19.76 -31.73 29.34
C MET A 525 -21.18 -32.25 29.62
N GLU A 526 -21.69 -32.06 30.83
CA GLU A 526 -22.99 -32.57 31.28
C GLU A 526 -24.15 -31.61 31.01
N SER A 527 -23.87 -30.37 30.59
CA SER A 527 -24.89 -29.37 30.30
C SER A 527 -24.74 -28.72 28.92
N TYR A 528 -25.86 -28.23 28.38
CA TYR A 528 -25.88 -27.55 27.09
C TYR A 528 -25.47 -26.07 27.26
N SER A 529 -24.45 -25.64 26.54
CA SER A 529 -23.93 -24.27 26.61
C SER A 529 -24.68 -23.35 25.66
N ARG A 530 -25.29 -22.28 26.16
CA ARG A 530 -26.12 -21.36 25.38
C ARG A 530 -25.33 -20.35 24.57
N TYR A 531 -24.08 -20.08 24.94
CA TYR A 531 -23.17 -19.13 24.28
C TYR A 531 -22.16 -19.83 23.36
N MET A 532 -22.36 -21.13 23.09
CA MET A 532 -21.67 -21.88 22.05
C MET A 532 -22.60 -22.14 20.88
N THR A 533 -22.03 -22.33 19.70
CA THR A 533 -22.83 -22.72 18.52
C THR A 533 -23.40 -24.12 18.72
N VAL A 534 -24.46 -24.48 18.00
CA VAL A 534 -24.99 -25.85 18.04
C VAL A 534 -23.91 -26.85 17.59
N ALA A 535 -23.08 -26.48 16.61
CA ALA A 535 -21.94 -27.26 16.16
C ALA A 535 -20.94 -27.55 17.28
N GLU A 536 -20.49 -26.50 17.96
CA GLU A 536 -19.56 -26.60 19.08
C GLU A 536 -20.17 -27.39 20.24
N ASN A 537 -21.48 -27.29 20.48
CA ASN A 537 -22.16 -28.08 21.50
C ASN A 537 -22.19 -29.58 21.17
N ILE A 538 -22.36 -29.95 19.90
CA ILE A 538 -22.33 -31.36 19.48
C ILE A 538 -20.91 -31.90 19.55
N ALA A 539 -19.94 -31.16 19.01
CA ALA A 539 -18.55 -31.59 18.96
C ALA A 539 -17.85 -31.56 20.32
N PHE A 540 -18.23 -30.60 21.18
CA PHE A 540 -17.62 -30.29 22.48
C PHE A 540 -16.08 -30.31 22.43
N GLY A 541 -15.54 -29.71 21.38
CA GLY A 541 -14.15 -29.71 21.02
C GLY A 541 -13.90 -28.77 19.85
N ALA A 542 -12.65 -28.38 19.68
CA ALA A 542 -12.24 -27.56 18.55
C ALA A 542 -11.56 -28.40 17.48
N ALA A 543 -11.94 -28.20 16.22
CA ALA A 543 -11.35 -28.91 15.09
C ALA A 543 -9.91 -28.45 14.83
N ASN A 544 -9.04 -29.41 14.56
CA ASN A 544 -7.64 -29.18 14.16
C ASN A 544 -7.47 -29.24 12.62
N GLU A 545 -8.46 -29.79 11.92
CA GLU A 545 -8.46 -29.95 10.46
C GLU A 545 -9.64 -29.20 9.84
N GLU A 546 -9.42 -28.56 8.68
CA GLU A 546 -10.39 -27.70 7.98
C GLU A 546 -11.69 -28.43 7.63
N MET A 547 -11.62 -29.72 7.27
CA MET A 547 -12.82 -30.51 6.94
C MET A 547 -13.78 -30.74 8.12
N PHE A 548 -13.34 -30.49 9.35
CA PHE A 548 -14.12 -30.66 10.57
C PHE A 548 -14.45 -29.33 11.26
N ASP A 549 -14.03 -28.20 10.69
CA ASP A 549 -14.33 -26.89 11.25
C ASP A 549 -15.84 -26.57 11.17
N GLN A 550 -16.26 -25.50 11.82
CA GLN A 550 -17.67 -25.11 11.88
C GLN A 550 -18.27 -24.86 10.48
N GLU A 551 -17.46 -24.42 9.52
CA GLU A 551 -17.91 -24.11 8.16
C GLU A 551 -18.14 -25.39 7.34
N HIS A 552 -17.39 -26.47 7.58
CA HIS A 552 -17.42 -27.68 6.74
C HIS A 552 -17.99 -28.92 7.44
N LEU A 553 -18.13 -28.92 8.76
CA LEU A 553 -18.60 -30.09 9.51
C LEU A 553 -19.97 -30.60 9.01
N HIS A 554 -20.85 -29.69 8.60
CA HIS A 554 -22.21 -29.99 8.14
C HIS A 554 -22.28 -30.80 6.82
N VAL A 555 -21.22 -30.78 6.00
CA VAL A 555 -21.14 -31.57 4.75
C VAL A 555 -20.40 -32.89 4.92
N HIS A 556 -19.83 -33.15 6.11
CA HIS A 556 -19.05 -34.36 6.34
C HIS A 556 -19.96 -35.61 6.42
N PRO A 557 -19.81 -36.62 5.54
CA PRO A 557 -20.79 -37.72 5.45
C PRO A 557 -20.96 -38.53 6.73
N GLN A 558 -19.87 -38.77 7.47
CA GLN A 558 -19.96 -39.50 8.74
C GLN A 558 -20.58 -38.66 9.86
N PHE A 559 -20.46 -37.33 9.77
CA PHE A 559 -21.12 -36.45 10.72
C PHE A 559 -22.63 -36.42 10.46
N GLN A 560 -23.05 -36.37 9.19
CA GLN A 560 -24.46 -36.46 8.82
C GLN A 560 -25.08 -37.80 9.28
N ALA A 561 -24.39 -38.92 9.05
CA ALA A 561 -24.83 -40.22 9.56
C ALA A 561 -24.95 -40.23 11.09
N PHE A 562 -23.99 -39.64 11.80
CA PHE A 562 -24.05 -39.47 13.25
C PHE A 562 -25.28 -38.66 13.69
N LEU A 563 -25.58 -37.54 13.01
CA LEU A 563 -26.75 -36.72 13.31
C LEU A 563 -28.07 -37.47 13.08
N GLU A 564 -28.13 -38.33 12.07
CA GLU A 564 -29.29 -39.18 11.78
C GLU A 564 -29.48 -40.26 12.85
N ASP A 565 -28.41 -40.99 13.19
CA ASP A 565 -28.43 -42.08 14.18
C ASP A 565 -28.88 -41.61 15.57
N HIS A 566 -28.55 -40.36 15.93
CA HIS A 566 -28.90 -39.76 17.23
C HIS A 566 -30.18 -38.91 17.17
N GLY A 567 -30.87 -38.88 16.02
CA GLY A 567 -32.12 -38.14 15.84
C GLY A 567 -31.96 -36.62 15.96
N LEU A 568 -30.77 -36.08 15.68
CA LEU A 568 -30.48 -34.65 15.70
C LEU A 568 -30.80 -33.97 14.36
N SER A 569 -30.63 -34.70 13.25
CA SER A 569 -30.80 -34.21 11.88
C SER A 569 -32.14 -33.49 11.67
N ALA A 570 -33.26 -34.15 12.01
CA ALA A 570 -34.60 -33.57 11.83
C ALA A 570 -34.83 -32.28 12.63
N HIS A 571 -34.24 -32.18 13.84
CA HIS A 571 -34.36 -30.96 14.64
C HIS A 571 -33.54 -29.80 14.08
N LEU A 572 -32.34 -30.09 13.56
CA LEU A 572 -31.49 -29.09 12.91
C LEU A 572 -32.14 -28.56 11.63
N THR A 573 -32.76 -29.42 10.82
CA THR A 573 -33.51 -29.00 9.64
C THR A 573 -34.61 -28.01 10.02
N VAL A 574 -35.46 -28.36 11.00
CA VAL A 574 -36.55 -27.48 11.45
C VAL A 574 -36.02 -26.15 12.00
N LEU A 575 -34.95 -26.20 12.80
CA LEU A 575 -34.31 -24.99 13.34
C LEU A 575 -33.80 -24.08 12.22
N GLY A 576 -33.04 -24.63 11.27
CA GLY A 576 -32.47 -23.87 10.16
C GLY A 576 -33.53 -23.28 9.24
N GLU A 577 -34.58 -24.05 8.89
CA GLU A 577 -35.71 -23.54 8.09
C GLU A 577 -36.44 -22.41 8.80
N THR A 578 -36.66 -22.55 10.11
CA THR A 578 -37.33 -21.53 10.94
C THR A 578 -36.48 -20.26 11.01
N LEU A 579 -35.17 -20.39 11.22
CA LEU A 579 -34.25 -19.26 11.24
C LEU A 579 -34.20 -18.55 9.90
N ALA A 580 -34.11 -19.30 8.79
CA ALA A 580 -34.06 -18.72 7.45
C ALA A 580 -35.31 -17.88 7.17
N ARG A 581 -36.51 -18.37 7.49
CA ARG A 581 -37.75 -17.61 7.33
C ARG A 581 -37.81 -16.39 8.25
N LEU A 582 -37.68 -16.59 9.56
CA LEU A 582 -37.84 -15.51 10.54
C LEU A 582 -36.85 -14.36 10.34
N VAL A 583 -35.58 -14.68 10.10
CA VAL A 583 -34.53 -13.66 9.96
C VAL A 583 -34.67 -12.92 8.64
N THR A 584 -35.05 -13.60 7.55
CA THR A 584 -35.26 -12.93 6.27
C THR A 584 -36.53 -12.08 6.26
N ASP A 585 -37.59 -12.52 6.92
CA ASP A 585 -38.83 -11.75 7.14
C ASP A 585 -38.59 -10.51 8.01
N GLU A 586 -37.78 -10.63 9.07
CA GLU A 586 -37.45 -9.53 9.99
C GLU A 586 -36.59 -8.45 9.32
N LEU A 587 -35.56 -8.87 8.56
CA LEU A 587 -34.60 -7.97 7.92
C LEU A 587 -35.09 -7.39 6.57
N GLY A 588 -36.01 -8.07 5.89
CA GLY A 588 -36.57 -7.62 4.62
C GLY A 588 -35.58 -7.65 3.43
N PRO A 589 -35.95 -7.07 2.28
CA PRO A 589 -35.19 -7.24 1.04
C PRO A 589 -33.82 -6.54 1.02
N GLU A 590 -33.67 -5.42 1.73
CA GLU A 590 -32.44 -4.58 1.74
C GLU A 590 -32.11 -4.11 3.17
N PRO A 591 -31.59 -5.00 4.04
CA PRO A 591 -31.15 -4.64 5.38
C PRO A 591 -29.90 -3.76 5.36
N SER A 592 -29.75 -2.91 6.38
CA SER A 592 -28.55 -2.12 6.61
C SER A 592 -27.47 -2.95 7.33
N HIS A 593 -26.20 -2.53 7.25
CA HIS A 593 -25.11 -3.21 7.97
C HIS A 593 -25.34 -3.32 9.48
N GLU A 594 -26.07 -2.38 10.10
CA GLU A 594 -26.36 -2.40 11.53
C GLU A 594 -27.35 -3.52 11.91
N ASP A 595 -28.22 -3.92 10.97
CA ASP A 595 -29.25 -4.93 11.22
C ASP A 595 -28.66 -6.35 11.28
N PHE A 596 -27.44 -6.55 10.78
CA PHE A 596 -26.72 -7.83 10.87
C PHE A 596 -26.01 -8.04 12.22
N LYS A 597 -26.07 -7.08 13.14
CA LYS A 597 -25.50 -7.23 14.47
C LYS A 597 -26.26 -8.32 15.26
N ASP A 598 -25.54 -9.31 15.77
CA ASP A 598 -26.11 -10.47 16.48
C ASP A 598 -27.09 -11.30 15.62
N CYS A 599 -26.95 -11.22 14.29
CA CYS A 599 -27.73 -11.99 13.33
C CYS A 599 -27.08 -13.36 13.05
N PRO A 600 -27.86 -14.47 13.04
CA PRO A 600 -27.34 -15.80 12.71
C PRO A 600 -26.93 -15.94 11.23
N ILE A 601 -27.41 -15.06 10.35
CA ILE A 601 -27.10 -15.09 8.91
C ILE A 601 -26.00 -14.08 8.60
N PRO A 602 -24.84 -14.50 8.04
CA PRO A 602 -23.81 -13.58 7.60
C PRO A 602 -24.30 -12.65 6.48
N GLU A 603 -23.92 -11.37 6.53
CA GLU A 603 -24.31 -10.37 5.53
C GLU A 603 -24.01 -10.81 4.09
N ALA A 604 -22.82 -11.40 3.87
CA ALA A 604 -22.38 -11.86 2.55
C ALA A 604 -23.24 -13.01 1.98
N GLU A 605 -23.87 -13.79 2.85
CA GLU A 605 -24.67 -14.97 2.49
C GLU A 605 -26.18 -14.69 2.53
N TYR A 606 -26.59 -13.51 2.99
CA TYR A 606 -27.99 -13.16 3.22
C TYR A 606 -28.87 -13.33 1.97
N GLY A 607 -28.36 -12.95 0.80
CA GLY A 607 -29.06 -13.10 -0.47
C GLY A 607 -29.33 -14.56 -0.87
N ASP A 608 -28.51 -15.51 -0.42
CA ASP A 608 -28.75 -16.94 -0.67
C ASP A 608 -29.78 -17.49 0.30
N TYR A 609 -29.73 -17.09 1.57
CA TYR A 609 -30.78 -17.45 2.55
C TYR A 609 -32.16 -16.86 2.21
N GLN A 610 -32.23 -15.67 1.60
CA GLN A 610 -33.49 -15.14 1.06
C GLN A 610 -34.08 -16.02 -0.04
N LYS A 611 -33.27 -16.58 -0.94
CA LYS A 611 -33.76 -17.51 -1.98
C LYS A 611 -34.31 -18.78 -1.34
N VAL A 612 -33.58 -19.32 -0.37
CA VAL A 612 -33.99 -20.52 0.38
C VAL A 612 -35.30 -20.28 1.12
N ALA A 613 -35.45 -19.16 1.82
CA ALA A 613 -36.68 -18.80 2.54
C ALA A 613 -37.89 -18.67 1.59
N ASN A 614 -37.75 -17.94 0.48
CA ASN A 614 -38.81 -17.81 -0.52
C ASN A 614 -39.25 -19.17 -1.08
N ARG A 615 -38.30 -20.08 -1.30
CA ARG A 615 -38.55 -21.43 -1.83
C ARG A 615 -39.26 -22.33 -0.81
N LEU A 616 -38.88 -22.21 0.46
CA LEU A 616 -39.53 -22.85 1.60
C LEU A 616 -40.99 -22.38 1.76
N ASP A 617 -41.27 -21.11 1.51
CA ASP A 617 -42.62 -20.54 1.56
C ASP A 617 -43.48 -20.94 0.36
N SER A 618 -42.88 -21.11 -0.82
CA SER A 618 -43.57 -21.62 -2.00
C SER A 618 -43.84 -23.13 -1.95
N GLY A 619 -43.29 -23.86 -0.97
CA GLY A 619 -43.43 -25.31 -0.82
C GLY A 619 -42.67 -26.11 -1.87
N GLU A 620 -41.67 -25.51 -2.52
CA GLU A 620 -40.79 -26.20 -3.46
C GLU A 620 -39.71 -26.99 -2.70
N PRO A 621 -39.31 -28.18 -3.18
CA PRO A 621 -38.23 -28.93 -2.56
C PRO A 621 -36.90 -28.16 -2.69
N LEU A 622 -36.13 -28.13 -1.60
CA LEU A 622 -34.77 -27.59 -1.58
C LEU A 622 -33.80 -28.57 -2.28
N SER A 623 -32.87 -28.03 -3.06
CA SER A 623 -31.72 -28.75 -3.60
C SER A 623 -30.75 -29.17 -2.48
N GLU A 624 -29.86 -30.13 -2.75
CA GLU A 624 -28.84 -30.58 -1.77
C GLU A 624 -27.97 -29.43 -1.25
N GLN A 625 -27.66 -28.44 -2.09
CA GLN A 625 -26.89 -27.26 -1.69
C GLN A 625 -27.69 -26.34 -0.77
N GLU A 626 -28.97 -26.12 -1.07
CA GLU A 626 -29.86 -25.31 -0.22
C GLU A 626 -30.14 -26.01 1.12
N GLN A 627 -30.24 -27.34 1.13
CA GLN A 627 -30.34 -28.13 2.36
C GLN A 627 -29.07 -28.00 3.20
N ALA A 628 -27.89 -28.07 2.59
CA ALA A 628 -26.62 -27.84 3.29
C ALA A 628 -26.57 -26.43 3.92
N LEU A 629 -27.06 -25.38 3.24
CA LEU A 629 -27.15 -24.03 3.81
C LEU A 629 -28.07 -23.96 5.04
N ILE A 630 -29.20 -24.66 5.03
CA ILE A 630 -30.11 -24.77 6.19
C ILE A 630 -29.40 -25.43 7.37
N PHE A 631 -28.69 -26.54 7.13
CA PHE A 631 -27.90 -27.20 8.16
C PHE A 631 -26.78 -26.29 8.69
N LYS A 632 -26.06 -25.60 7.80
CA LYS A 632 -25.03 -24.62 8.17
C LYS A 632 -25.59 -23.54 9.10
N LEU A 633 -26.76 -22.98 8.77
CA LEU A 633 -27.43 -21.96 9.58
C LEU A 633 -27.83 -22.48 10.95
N ALA A 634 -28.41 -23.68 11.02
CA ALA A 634 -28.78 -24.31 12.29
C ALA A 634 -27.56 -24.60 13.17
N MET A 635 -26.48 -25.06 12.56
CA MET A 635 -25.22 -25.40 13.23
C MET A 635 -24.51 -24.15 13.78
N GLY A 636 -24.59 -23.01 13.08
CA GLY A 636 -24.07 -21.72 13.52
C GLY A 636 -24.92 -20.99 14.57
N TYR A 637 -26.08 -21.53 14.95
CA TYR A 637 -26.98 -20.89 15.88
C TYR A 637 -26.42 -20.84 17.31
N ILE A 638 -26.46 -19.68 17.98
CA ILE A 638 -26.03 -19.45 19.36
C ILE A 638 -27.23 -18.95 20.18
N PRO A 639 -27.91 -19.80 20.97
CA PRO A 639 -29.15 -19.44 21.67
C PRO A 639 -29.05 -18.24 22.63
N GLY A 640 -27.88 -17.96 23.19
CA GLY A 640 -27.63 -16.85 24.10
C GLY A 640 -27.48 -15.50 23.39
N ILE A 641 -27.14 -15.50 22.10
CA ILE A 641 -26.91 -14.30 21.28
C ILE A 641 -28.10 -14.09 20.34
N HIS A 642 -28.45 -15.13 19.58
CA HIS A 642 -29.56 -15.11 18.63
C HIS A 642 -30.87 -15.35 19.40
N LYS A 643 -31.74 -14.34 19.47
CA LYS A 643 -32.98 -14.38 20.27
C LYS A 643 -34.22 -14.77 19.46
N GLN A 644 -34.07 -15.04 18.16
CA GLN A 644 -35.15 -15.27 17.21
C GLN A 644 -35.90 -16.58 17.50
N VAL A 645 -35.20 -17.63 17.96
CA VAL A 645 -35.79 -18.96 18.19
C VAL A 645 -35.44 -19.51 19.57
N VAL A 646 -36.43 -19.97 20.32
CA VAL A 646 -36.16 -20.67 21.58
C VAL A 646 -35.77 -22.11 21.28
N LEU A 647 -34.57 -22.53 21.71
CA LEU A 647 -34.08 -23.89 21.50
C LEU A 647 -34.90 -24.90 22.33
N ASP A 648 -35.34 -25.98 21.70
CA ASP A 648 -36.07 -27.07 22.36
C ASP A 648 -35.19 -27.78 23.42
N LYS A 649 -35.74 -27.96 24.63
CA LYS A 649 -35.05 -28.66 25.72
C LYS A 649 -34.80 -30.13 25.39
N GLY A 650 -35.71 -30.77 24.65
CA GLY A 650 -35.56 -32.15 24.20
C GLY A 650 -34.36 -32.33 23.27
N PHE A 651 -34.21 -31.42 22.30
CA PHE A 651 -33.05 -31.34 21.43
C PHE A 651 -31.75 -31.10 22.21
N ALA A 652 -31.71 -30.10 23.10
CA ALA A 652 -30.52 -29.81 23.91
C ALA A 652 -30.06 -31.03 24.72
N ASN A 653 -30.99 -31.76 25.35
CA ASN A 653 -30.68 -32.98 26.09
C ASN A 653 -30.17 -34.11 25.19
N ARG A 654 -30.66 -34.22 23.95
CA ARG A 654 -30.14 -35.20 22.97
C ARG A 654 -28.71 -34.86 22.57
N VAL A 655 -28.43 -33.60 22.28
CA VAL A 655 -27.07 -33.13 21.95
C VAL A 655 -26.09 -33.48 23.07
N VAL A 656 -26.43 -33.16 24.33
CA VAL A 656 -25.56 -33.48 25.47
C VAL A 656 -25.30 -34.99 25.58
N ARG A 657 -26.33 -35.82 25.42
CA ARG A 657 -26.19 -37.28 25.50
C ARG A 657 -25.35 -37.88 24.37
N SER A 658 -25.37 -37.28 23.18
CA SER A 658 -24.64 -37.78 22.01
C SER A 658 -23.17 -37.34 21.97
N ARG A 659 -22.73 -36.42 22.84
CA ARG A 659 -21.34 -35.89 22.83
C ARG A 659 -20.29 -36.99 22.96
N GLN A 660 -20.47 -37.93 23.89
CA GLN A 660 -19.52 -39.01 24.10
C GLN A 660 -19.41 -39.91 22.87
N ASP A 661 -20.56 -40.25 22.26
CA ASP A 661 -20.61 -41.06 21.05
C ASP A 661 -19.90 -40.37 19.87
N PHE A 662 -20.02 -39.03 19.76
CA PHE A 662 -19.29 -38.26 18.76
C PHE A 662 -17.78 -38.28 19.02
N MET A 663 -17.36 -38.06 20.27
CA MET A 663 -15.94 -38.09 20.64
C MET A 663 -15.31 -39.45 20.33
N ASP A 664 -16.00 -40.55 20.65
CA ASP A 664 -15.54 -41.91 20.40
C ASP A 664 -15.44 -42.17 18.89
N LEU A 665 -16.45 -41.78 18.11
CA LEU A 665 -16.48 -41.89 16.66
C LEU A 665 -15.27 -41.20 15.99
N VAL A 666 -15.01 -39.95 16.38
CA VAL A 666 -13.92 -39.16 15.82
C VAL A 666 -12.56 -39.69 16.28
N THR A 667 -12.43 -40.08 17.55
CA THR A 667 -11.16 -40.61 18.08
C THR A 667 -10.76 -41.92 17.40
N GLU A 668 -11.74 -42.79 17.10
CA GLU A 668 -11.49 -44.06 16.42
C GLU A 668 -11.14 -43.87 14.93
N ARG A 669 -11.90 -43.02 14.23
CA ARG A 669 -11.82 -42.92 12.76
C ARG A 669 -10.90 -41.81 12.25
N TYR A 670 -10.72 -40.75 13.03
CA TYR A 670 -9.97 -39.55 12.68
C TYR A 670 -9.10 -39.07 13.85
N PRO A 671 -8.08 -39.86 14.26
CA PRO A 671 -7.26 -39.54 15.41
C PRO A 671 -6.52 -38.21 15.21
N GLY A 672 -6.74 -37.27 16.13
CA GLY A 672 -6.13 -35.93 16.09
C GLY A 672 -6.94 -34.86 15.36
N ALA A 673 -8.09 -35.20 14.75
CA ALA A 673 -8.94 -34.23 14.06
C ALA A 673 -9.58 -33.19 14.97
N PHE A 674 -9.75 -33.51 16.27
CA PHE A 674 -10.29 -32.61 17.29
C PHE A 674 -9.41 -32.53 18.53
N THR A 675 -9.41 -31.36 19.15
CA THR A 675 -8.96 -31.16 20.52
C THR A 675 -10.19 -30.93 21.38
N PHE A 676 -10.62 -31.96 22.11
CA PHE A 676 -11.80 -31.90 22.97
C PHE A 676 -11.61 -30.98 24.17
N PHE A 677 -12.70 -30.40 24.65
CA PHE A 677 -12.67 -29.46 25.77
C PHE A 677 -12.44 -30.21 27.09
N THR A 678 -11.17 -30.36 27.45
CA THR A 678 -10.75 -30.92 28.74
C THR A 678 -9.98 -29.89 29.55
N HIS A 679 -10.17 -29.88 30.88
CA HIS A 679 -9.59 -28.86 31.76
C HIS A 679 -8.05 -28.87 31.78
N ASP A 680 -7.44 -30.03 31.55
CA ASP A 680 -6.01 -30.30 31.70
C ASP A 680 -5.15 -29.94 30.48
N LYS A 681 -5.77 -29.64 29.33
CA LYS A 681 -5.05 -29.40 28.06
C LYS A 681 -5.30 -28.02 27.49
N TYR A 682 -4.23 -27.43 26.92
CA TYR A 682 -4.34 -26.21 26.14
C TYR A 682 -4.97 -26.52 24.78
N ILE A 683 -5.89 -25.68 24.32
CA ILE A 683 -6.64 -25.90 23.07
C ILE A 683 -6.14 -24.89 22.04
N ASP A 684 -5.32 -25.33 21.07
CA ASP A 684 -4.66 -24.47 20.10
C ASP A 684 -5.62 -23.71 19.16
N ALA A 685 -6.81 -24.26 18.93
CA ALA A 685 -7.84 -23.63 18.11
C ALA A 685 -8.62 -22.51 18.83
N LEU A 686 -8.52 -22.42 20.16
CA LEU A 686 -9.12 -21.35 20.94
C LEU A 686 -8.13 -20.18 21.10
N ASN A 687 -8.67 -18.97 21.27
CA ASN A 687 -7.84 -17.81 21.61
C ASN A 687 -7.35 -17.89 23.07
N ILE A 688 -6.45 -16.98 23.47
CA ILE A 688 -5.90 -16.97 24.83
C ILE A 688 -7.01 -16.72 25.87
N GLN A 689 -7.96 -15.82 25.60
CA GLN A 689 -9.08 -15.52 26.50
C GLN A 689 -9.91 -16.76 26.82
N ASP A 690 -10.38 -17.46 25.79
CA ASP A 690 -11.20 -18.67 25.88
C ASP A 690 -10.40 -19.82 26.53
N ASN A 691 -9.09 -19.89 26.30
CA ASN A 691 -8.23 -20.85 26.99
C ASN A 691 -8.09 -20.54 28.48
N ILE A 692 -8.05 -19.28 28.90
CA ILE A 692 -7.99 -18.90 30.32
C ILE A 692 -9.35 -19.09 30.99
N LEU A 693 -10.42 -18.54 30.41
CA LEU A 693 -11.76 -18.63 31.00
C LEU A 693 -12.29 -20.07 30.96
N PHE A 694 -11.96 -20.81 29.89
CA PHE A 694 -12.52 -22.13 29.59
C PHE A 694 -14.05 -22.10 29.64
N GLY A 695 -14.60 -21.11 28.92
CA GLY A 695 -16.00 -20.76 28.87
C GLY A 695 -16.21 -19.59 27.90
N ARG A 696 -17.47 -19.23 27.68
CA ARG A 696 -17.87 -18.10 26.84
C ARG A 696 -18.32 -16.92 27.69
N VAL A 697 -17.96 -15.72 27.28
CA VAL A 697 -18.42 -14.49 27.93
C VAL A 697 -19.89 -14.26 27.60
N ARG A 698 -20.71 -14.07 28.64
CA ARG A 698 -22.14 -13.76 28.44
C ARG A 698 -22.29 -12.32 27.97
N THR A 699 -23.00 -12.14 26.86
CA THR A 699 -23.20 -10.81 26.22
C THR A 699 -24.34 -10.00 26.85
N ASP A 700 -25.04 -10.55 27.84
CA ASP A 700 -26.18 -9.93 28.52
C ASP A 700 -25.79 -8.89 29.59
N ALA A 701 -24.53 -8.89 30.04
CA ALA A 701 -24.05 -8.00 31.09
C ALA A 701 -23.22 -6.82 30.56
N GLN A 702 -23.70 -5.59 30.80
CA GLN A 702 -23.02 -4.37 30.37
C GLN A 702 -21.72 -4.17 31.16
N GLY A 703 -20.57 -4.09 30.48
CA GLY A 703 -19.26 -3.88 31.11
C GLY A 703 -18.56 -5.16 31.59
N ALA A 704 -19.18 -6.34 31.45
CA ALA A 704 -18.60 -7.61 31.87
C ALA A 704 -17.26 -7.93 31.19
N GLU A 705 -17.09 -7.55 29.93
CA GLU A 705 -15.85 -7.78 29.19
C GLU A 705 -14.67 -6.98 29.77
N GLU A 706 -14.89 -5.74 30.21
CA GLU A 706 -13.84 -4.93 30.85
C GLU A 706 -13.42 -5.52 32.20
N GLU A 707 -14.39 -5.97 32.99
CA GLU A 707 -14.15 -6.58 34.29
C GLU A 707 -13.44 -7.94 34.17
N LEU A 708 -13.87 -8.78 33.22
CA LEU A 708 -13.21 -10.05 32.90
C LEU A 708 -11.77 -9.84 32.43
N ASN A 709 -11.53 -8.90 31.51
CA ASN A 709 -10.18 -8.59 31.07
C ASN A 709 -9.30 -8.11 32.24
N HIS A 710 -9.87 -7.38 33.20
CA HIS A 710 -9.15 -6.99 34.42
C HIS A 710 -8.78 -8.19 35.30
N ARG A 711 -9.69 -9.16 35.48
CA ARG A 711 -9.41 -10.40 36.24
C ARG A 711 -8.42 -11.31 35.53
N ILE A 712 -8.54 -11.45 34.21
CA ILE A 712 -7.59 -12.21 33.38
C ILE A 712 -6.18 -11.63 33.53
N MET A 713 -6.07 -10.30 33.48
CA MET A 713 -4.78 -9.63 33.71
C MET A 713 -4.21 -9.96 35.11
N GLN A 714 -5.04 -9.98 36.16
CA GLN A 714 -4.58 -10.35 37.51
C GLN A 714 -4.06 -11.79 37.57
N ALA A 715 -4.79 -12.75 37.00
CA ALA A 715 -4.35 -14.14 36.92
C ALA A 715 -3.04 -14.28 36.13
N LEU A 716 -2.93 -13.61 34.98
CA LEU A 716 -1.70 -13.59 34.18
C LEU A 716 -0.51 -12.99 34.93
N ILE A 717 -0.73 -12.00 35.80
CA ILE A 717 0.34 -11.45 36.66
C ILE A 717 0.78 -12.49 37.70
N MET A 718 -0.17 -13.16 38.36
CA MET A 718 0.14 -14.19 39.37
C MET A 718 0.94 -15.35 38.78
N GLN A 719 0.64 -15.73 37.54
CA GLN A 719 1.30 -16.81 36.83
C GLN A 719 2.55 -16.36 36.04
N GLY A 720 2.96 -15.09 36.14
CA GLY A 720 4.14 -14.57 35.44
C GLY A 720 4.03 -14.59 33.90
N ALA A 721 2.81 -14.59 33.36
CA ALA A 721 2.52 -14.71 31.93
C ALA A 721 2.07 -13.39 31.27
N LEU A 722 1.90 -12.31 32.03
CA LEU A 722 1.40 -11.04 31.47
C LEU A 722 2.32 -10.46 30.39
N GLU A 723 3.63 -10.40 30.64
CA GLU A 723 4.61 -9.83 29.69
C GLU A 723 4.59 -10.51 28.31
N PRO A 724 4.73 -11.86 28.20
CA PRO A 724 4.69 -12.52 26.89
C PRO A 724 3.34 -12.36 26.19
N VAL A 725 2.23 -12.35 26.93
CA VAL A 725 0.90 -12.07 26.35
C VAL A 725 0.82 -10.65 25.80
N VAL A 726 1.31 -9.65 26.54
CA VAL A 726 1.32 -8.26 26.07
C VAL A 726 2.23 -8.08 24.86
N GLU A 727 3.38 -8.78 24.81
CA GLU A 727 4.25 -8.76 23.63
C GLU A 727 3.52 -9.27 22.39
N MET A 728 2.70 -10.32 22.51
CA MET A 728 1.83 -10.75 21.40
C MET A 728 0.86 -9.66 20.95
N GLY A 729 0.24 -8.96 21.89
CA GLY A 729 -0.65 -7.83 21.60
C GLY A 729 0.07 -6.69 20.89
N LEU A 730 1.33 -6.40 21.26
CA LEU A 730 2.17 -5.43 20.58
C LEU A 730 2.51 -5.85 19.14
N ASN A 731 2.54 -7.16 18.87
CA ASN A 731 2.74 -7.72 17.54
C ASN A 731 1.45 -7.80 16.70
N PHE A 732 0.32 -7.30 17.20
CA PHE A 732 -0.93 -7.21 16.46
C PHE A 732 -0.76 -6.38 15.17
N GLN A 733 -1.20 -6.93 14.05
CA GLN A 733 -1.14 -6.29 12.74
C GLN A 733 -2.28 -5.27 12.59
N VAL A 734 -1.93 -3.98 12.45
CA VAL A 734 -2.90 -2.88 12.42
C VAL A 734 -3.60 -2.72 11.07
N GLY A 735 -3.10 -3.41 10.04
CA GLY A 735 -3.63 -3.40 8.68
C GLY A 735 -3.33 -2.12 7.89
N SER A 736 -3.89 -2.04 6.68
CA SER A 736 -3.59 -0.97 5.73
C SER A 736 -4.10 0.37 6.24
N MET A 737 -3.18 1.31 6.47
CA MET A 737 -3.49 2.64 7.03
C MET A 737 -4.15 2.59 8.43
N GLY A 738 -3.96 1.49 9.17
CA GLY A 738 -4.54 1.29 10.49
C GLY A 738 -6.06 1.06 10.46
N ASP A 739 -6.59 0.41 9.42
CA ASP A 739 -8.01 0.08 9.25
C ASP A 739 -8.56 -0.83 10.37
N ARG A 740 -7.70 -1.63 11.01
CA ARG A 740 -8.05 -2.47 12.16
C ARG A 740 -8.03 -1.74 13.51
N LEU A 741 -7.76 -0.43 13.51
CA LEU A 741 -7.74 0.39 14.72
C LEU A 741 -8.87 1.43 14.72
N SER A 742 -9.54 1.57 15.86
CA SER A 742 -10.53 2.64 16.06
C SER A 742 -9.86 4.03 16.02
N GLY A 743 -10.65 5.09 15.83
CA GLY A 743 -10.13 6.47 15.85
C GLY A 743 -9.38 6.81 17.13
N GLY A 744 -9.94 6.39 18.28
CA GLY A 744 -9.30 6.56 19.59
C GLY A 744 -8.00 5.76 19.72
N GLN A 745 -7.98 4.50 19.28
CA GLN A 745 -6.76 3.67 19.31
C GLN A 745 -5.63 4.28 18.47
N ARG A 746 -5.94 4.81 17.28
CA ARG A 746 -4.95 5.51 16.44
C ARG A 746 -4.35 6.74 17.14
N GLN A 747 -5.18 7.51 17.87
CA GLN A 747 -4.70 8.62 18.69
C GLN A 747 -3.82 8.17 19.86
N LYS A 748 -4.22 7.10 20.58
CA LYS A 748 -3.41 6.54 21.68
C LYS A 748 -2.04 6.06 21.19
N VAL A 749 -1.97 5.38 20.04
CA VAL A 749 -0.70 4.95 19.41
C VAL A 749 0.19 6.16 19.10
N ALA A 750 -0.38 7.22 18.55
CA ALA A 750 0.37 8.43 18.21
C ALA A 750 0.87 9.20 19.43
N LEU A 751 0.06 9.27 20.49
CA LEU A 751 0.46 9.81 21.79
C LEU A 751 1.60 9.00 22.39
N ALA A 752 1.47 7.67 22.46
CA ALA A 752 2.51 6.80 23.01
C ALA A 752 3.82 6.90 22.21
N ARG A 753 3.75 6.86 20.87
CA ARG A 753 4.90 7.09 19.98
C ARG A 753 5.63 8.40 20.30
N THR A 754 4.87 9.47 20.54
CA THR A 754 5.44 10.79 20.81
C THR A 754 6.00 10.89 22.22
N PHE A 755 5.35 10.25 23.20
CA PHE A 755 5.82 10.22 24.58
C PHE A 755 7.07 9.36 24.76
N LEU A 756 7.21 8.24 24.02
CA LEU A 756 8.44 7.44 24.01
C LEU A 756 9.68 8.26 23.61
N LYS A 757 9.50 9.25 22.74
CA LYS A 757 10.57 10.13 22.28
C LYS A 757 11.02 11.15 23.33
N VAL A 758 10.15 11.52 24.28
CA VAL A 758 10.37 12.57 25.29
C VAL A 758 10.94 13.88 24.68
N PRO A 759 10.26 14.50 23.70
CA PRO A 759 10.73 15.75 23.10
C PRO A 759 10.68 16.94 24.09
N PRO A 760 11.63 17.88 24.01
CA PRO A 760 11.60 19.16 24.72
C PRO A 760 10.34 19.99 24.45
N VAL A 761 9.86 19.99 23.21
CA VAL A 761 8.62 20.68 22.80
C VAL A 761 7.62 19.70 22.19
N LEU A 762 6.39 19.76 22.66
CA LEU A 762 5.30 18.90 22.24
C LEU A 762 4.14 19.72 21.66
N ILE A 763 3.69 19.35 20.46
CA ILE A 763 2.54 19.96 19.80
C ILE A 763 1.40 18.93 19.74
N LEU A 764 0.24 19.30 20.27
CA LEU A 764 -0.95 18.45 20.29
C LEU A 764 -2.06 19.13 19.47
N ASP A 765 -2.27 18.74 18.22
CA ASP A 765 -3.33 19.30 17.38
C ASP A 765 -4.57 18.41 17.49
N GLU A 766 -5.49 18.75 18.41
CA GLU A 766 -6.72 17.97 18.66
C GLU A 766 -6.45 16.49 19.01
N ALA A 767 -5.28 16.22 19.59
CA ALA A 767 -4.73 14.88 19.81
C ALA A 767 -5.59 13.96 20.69
N THR A 768 -6.52 14.53 21.46
CA THR A 768 -7.38 13.82 22.40
C THR A 768 -8.84 13.77 21.95
N ALA A 769 -9.19 14.34 20.79
CA ALA A 769 -10.58 14.54 20.38
C ALA A 769 -11.38 13.25 20.13
N ALA A 770 -10.71 12.14 19.79
CA ALA A 770 -11.34 10.84 19.55
C ALA A 770 -11.18 9.86 20.73
N LEU A 771 -10.61 10.30 21.85
CA LEU A 771 -10.48 9.51 23.07
C LEU A 771 -11.72 9.63 23.94
N ASP A 772 -12.03 8.57 24.70
CA ASP A 772 -13.04 8.61 25.77
C ASP A 772 -12.61 9.50 26.96
N ASN A 773 -13.57 9.89 27.82
CA ASN A 773 -13.32 10.77 28.96
C ASN A 773 -12.22 10.27 29.91
N LYS A 774 -12.15 8.96 30.17
CA LYS A 774 -11.19 8.35 31.11
C LYS A 774 -9.77 8.37 30.53
N SER A 775 -9.64 8.05 29.25
CA SER A 775 -8.40 8.12 28.47
C SER A 775 -7.90 9.55 28.37
N GLN A 776 -8.79 10.53 28.10
CA GLN A 776 -8.43 11.94 28.07
C GLN A 776 -7.91 12.45 29.42
N ALA A 777 -8.62 12.15 30.51
CA ALA A 777 -8.19 12.53 31.86
C ALA A 777 -6.83 11.90 32.21
N ARG A 778 -6.59 10.65 31.81
CA ARG A 778 -5.30 9.98 32.00
C ARG A 778 -4.17 10.71 31.27
N VAL A 779 -4.36 11.02 29.98
CA VAL A 779 -3.37 11.77 29.18
C VAL A 779 -3.10 13.14 29.80
N GLN A 780 -4.15 13.85 30.22
CA GLN A 780 -4.00 15.15 30.88
C GLN A 780 -3.22 15.06 32.19
N ASN A 781 -3.51 14.06 33.03
CA ASN A 781 -2.78 13.82 34.27
C ASN A 781 -1.30 13.56 34.01
N ILE A 782 -0.95 12.86 32.93
CA ILE A 782 0.45 12.64 32.55
C ILE A 782 1.12 13.93 32.13
N LEU A 783 0.45 14.74 31.30
CA LEU A 783 0.97 16.04 30.91
C LEU A 783 1.25 16.89 32.16
N THR A 784 0.30 16.98 33.10
CA THR A 784 0.48 17.81 34.31
C THR A 784 1.48 17.25 35.32
N SER A 785 1.56 15.93 35.51
CA SER A 785 2.43 15.31 36.52
C SER A 785 3.86 15.07 36.05
N ASN A 786 4.03 14.62 34.80
CA ASN A 786 5.32 14.13 34.31
C ASN A 786 6.03 15.13 33.39
N TRP A 787 5.27 15.93 32.64
CA TRP A 787 5.80 16.80 31.58
C TRP A 787 5.86 18.27 31.98
N LYS A 788 4.92 18.72 32.82
CA LYS A 788 4.87 20.10 33.29
C LYS A 788 6.19 20.52 33.96
N GLY A 789 6.72 21.67 33.55
CA GLY A 789 8.02 22.17 34.01
C GLY A 789 9.24 21.48 33.39
N LYS A 790 9.08 20.40 32.62
CA LYS A 790 10.18 19.71 31.92
C LYS A 790 10.12 19.92 30.41
N SER A 791 8.93 19.80 29.83
CA SER A 791 8.69 19.96 28.39
C SER A 791 7.65 21.06 28.17
N THR A 792 7.82 21.81 27.10
CA THR A 792 6.85 22.84 26.70
C THR A 792 5.77 22.21 25.85
N VAL A 793 4.50 22.47 26.16
CA VAL A 793 3.36 21.88 25.45
C VAL A 793 2.54 22.98 24.79
N LEU A 794 2.29 22.85 23.49
CA LEU A 794 1.34 23.69 22.75
C LEU A 794 0.18 22.81 22.26
N ALA A 795 -0.98 22.92 22.89
CA ALA A 795 -2.14 22.10 22.58
C ALA A 795 -3.26 22.90 21.94
N VAL A 796 -3.77 22.45 20.79
CA VAL A 796 -5.03 22.92 20.20
C VAL A 796 -6.16 22.14 20.86
N ILE A 797 -7.01 22.86 21.60
CA ILE A 797 -8.06 22.27 22.43
C ILE A 797 -9.44 22.59 21.85
N HIS A 798 -10.28 21.55 21.72
CA HIS A 798 -11.71 21.70 21.46
C HIS A 798 -12.57 21.60 22.72
N ARG A 799 -12.10 20.85 23.71
CA ARG A 799 -12.76 20.62 24.98
C ARG A 799 -12.40 21.69 26.00
N LEU A 800 -13.26 22.69 26.11
CA LEU A 800 -13.01 23.88 26.93
C LEU A 800 -12.90 23.55 28.43
N ASP A 801 -13.46 22.43 28.89
CA ASP A 801 -13.33 21.91 30.25
C ASP A 801 -11.89 21.54 30.64
N MET A 802 -11.01 21.35 29.65
CA MET A 802 -9.60 21.01 29.87
C MET A 802 -8.69 22.23 30.11
N LEU A 803 -9.18 23.44 29.86
CA LEU A 803 -8.39 24.67 29.96
C LEU A 803 -7.79 24.98 31.34
N PRO A 804 -8.44 24.66 32.48
CA PRO A 804 -7.88 24.92 33.81
C PRO A 804 -6.54 24.22 34.08
N TYR A 805 -6.20 23.16 33.34
CA TYR A 805 -4.96 22.42 33.53
C TYR A 805 -3.74 23.04 32.84
N TYR A 806 -3.94 24.06 32.00
CA TYR A 806 -2.90 24.74 31.24
C TYR A 806 -2.46 26.02 31.97
N ASP A 807 -1.16 26.33 31.89
CA ASP A 807 -0.59 27.52 32.51
C ASP A 807 -1.04 28.81 31.82
N LYS A 808 -1.30 28.73 30.51
CA LYS A 808 -1.70 29.86 29.70
C LYS A 808 -2.73 29.43 28.66
N VAL A 809 -3.79 30.21 28.51
CA VAL A 809 -4.79 30.05 27.46
C VAL A 809 -4.61 31.18 26.46
N VAL A 810 -4.67 30.85 25.17
CA VAL A 810 -4.54 31.79 24.05
C VAL A 810 -5.75 31.63 23.14
N VAL A 811 -6.54 32.70 23.02
CA VAL A 811 -7.76 32.74 22.21
C VAL A 811 -7.46 33.32 20.85
N LEU A 812 -7.71 32.55 19.80
CA LEU A 812 -7.58 32.97 18.41
C LEU A 812 -8.93 33.31 17.78
N LYS A 813 -8.97 34.39 17.01
CA LYS A 813 -10.11 34.78 16.18
C LYS A 813 -9.60 35.38 14.87
N ALA A 814 -10.06 34.84 13.75
CA ALA A 814 -9.69 35.30 12.39
C ALA A 814 -8.17 35.47 12.18
N GLY A 815 -7.37 34.51 12.65
CA GLY A 815 -5.92 34.51 12.45
C GLY A 815 -5.13 35.43 13.38
N ARG A 816 -5.78 36.04 14.38
CA ARG A 816 -5.14 36.92 15.38
C ARG A 816 -5.37 36.38 16.80
N ILE A 817 -4.42 36.61 17.70
CA ILE A 817 -4.64 36.42 19.14
C ILE A 817 -5.48 37.60 19.63
N VAL A 818 -6.64 37.33 20.22
CA VAL A 818 -7.52 38.35 20.79
C VAL A 818 -7.36 38.45 22.31
N GLU A 819 -7.09 37.32 22.97
CA GLU A 819 -6.89 37.24 24.42
C GLU A 819 -5.84 36.19 24.75
N GLN A 820 -5.07 36.44 25.79
CA GLN A 820 -4.13 35.48 26.36
C GLN A 820 -3.88 35.78 27.84
N GLY A 821 -3.68 34.75 28.66
CA GLY A 821 -3.51 34.87 30.11
C GLY A 821 -3.78 33.55 30.82
N GLU A 822 -3.82 33.60 32.15
CA GLU A 822 -4.26 32.45 32.96
C GLU A 822 -5.77 32.23 32.81
N TYR A 823 -6.23 30.98 32.96
CA TYR A 823 -7.62 30.61 32.75
C TYR A 823 -8.60 31.45 33.60
N GLN A 824 -8.34 31.56 34.90
CA GLN A 824 -9.23 32.29 35.82
C GLN A 824 -9.25 33.79 35.52
N GLU A 825 -8.08 34.38 35.22
CA GLU A 825 -7.98 35.79 34.86
C GLU A 825 -8.78 36.14 33.60
N LEU A 826 -8.73 35.28 32.58
CA LEU A 826 -9.49 35.47 31.34
C LEU A 826 -11.00 35.27 31.53
N LEU A 827 -11.42 34.37 32.41
CA LEU A 827 -12.83 34.22 32.78
C LEU A 827 -13.37 35.46 33.50
N ASP A 828 -12.61 36.00 34.45
CA ASP A 828 -13.01 37.17 35.24
C ASP A 828 -13.13 38.43 34.37
N ARG A 829 -12.32 38.54 33.32
CA ARG A 829 -12.41 39.61 32.30
C ARG A 829 -13.68 39.56 31.46
N LYS A 830 -14.41 38.45 31.47
CA LYS A 830 -15.63 38.20 30.65
C LYS A 830 -15.43 38.51 29.16
N GLY A 831 -14.27 38.16 28.64
CA GLY A 831 -13.86 38.40 27.26
C GLY A 831 -14.28 37.33 26.25
N ALA A 832 -13.56 37.24 25.14
CA ALA A 832 -13.70 36.23 24.10
C ALA A 832 -13.63 34.79 24.63
N LEU A 833 -12.78 34.50 25.63
CA LEU A 833 -12.78 33.18 26.27
C LEU A 833 -14.12 32.89 26.97
N TYR A 834 -14.65 33.86 27.71
CA TYR A 834 -15.91 33.71 28.43
C TYR A 834 -17.06 33.45 27.45
N THR A 835 -17.12 34.19 26.34
CA THR A 835 -18.11 33.98 25.26
C THR A 835 -17.97 32.60 24.61
N LEU A 836 -16.75 32.07 24.47
CA LEU A 836 -16.55 30.72 23.94
C LEU A 836 -17.10 29.64 24.86
N ILE A 837 -17.00 29.82 26.18
CA ILE A 837 -17.43 28.84 27.19
C ILE A 837 -18.94 28.91 27.45
N HIS A 838 -19.48 30.12 27.64
CA HIS A 838 -20.89 30.31 28.05
C HIS A 838 -21.83 30.52 26.86
N GLY A 839 -21.31 30.60 25.63
CA GLY A 839 -22.06 31.06 24.49
C GLY A 839 -22.30 32.58 24.54
N LYS A 840 -22.99 33.12 23.53
CA LYS A 840 -23.50 34.50 23.63
C LYS A 840 -24.64 34.53 24.64
N GLU A 841 -24.44 35.14 25.80
CA GLU A 841 -25.53 35.87 26.44
C GLU A 841 -25.72 37.16 25.62
N GLU A 842 -26.92 37.26 25.04
CA GLU A 842 -27.52 38.30 24.17
C GLU A 842 -26.65 39.49 23.68
#